data_AF-A0A524EMJ7-F1
#
_entry.id   AF-A0A524EMJ7-F1
#
_cell.length_a   1.000
_cell.length_b   1.000
_cell.length_c   1.000
_cell.angle_alpha   90.00
_cell.angle_beta   90.00
_cell.angle_gamma   90.00
#
_symmetry.space_group_name_H-M   'P 1'
#
loop_
_entity.id
_entity.type
_entity.pdbx_description
1 polymer ?
#
loop_
_entity_poly.entity_id
_entity_poly.type
_entity_poly.pdbx_seq_one_letter_code
_entity_poly.pdbx_strand_id
1 'polypeptide(L)'
;MIRLVGVLTEGGVPVEIRSFIDTDGEMLIGALISAAKMLCAAMDSGEVHRLAFRDNTLIVFESKSGYTVVALVDKGAGYAESQLRIIAEEIDNSNIPDADGSVTKEHTVIINKILDTYVKHDIAINLEEVLDRIWPPLISQIGTDSELEQILERVDKRTETTGLVEKWQKLKSQVHYSMEDALEYALQGRFDKACAASIDSKNTLELTFAIKMGTLALQMTETSAPPLSELVMRVDRIKADNPFSSAVVALVKFLSREIDSRDYSKFLRKAADIFKFRTDPPSLLQSFVFMDGRISEFPEFAGRLVDYYQKAIPVARAYIYSIIDRNEIFEKLYSVSSYDDFKSKMGFYKGRIQGILSQLSSVLDEKAGISSEPVTYIKMALQSSLQLQNYITLLTALSESPVLTVSERKEVLEEVLEIYWKYFRSLLRLNIPIFAHTVDSVFQSLSVACAEYYRISTGEGREAHLEYIDEFLTDVSLVVHREWNKTQIRLSIFVLINAIGPILARVGRISHSELELLYSAMKQYDSESTMSLRESNPSAYMTNVGNLMVSIAALSTRIKIPKEKLHIRIESFRTALAVHQWFVSHGMVCRDDIMSVTFLAGQILELLDRSEVERVLKVSVALNRIAIQDYTEYDYELAMMGTPLLLLLIQGSEILDEPIYSHLANDLLQRCIGAWRKYGFHEKAENLDNLIQQEINNKKGA
;
A
#
# COMPACT_ATOMS: atom_id res chain seq x y z
N MET A 1 -9.88 7.46 10.05
CA MET A 1 -11.10 6.81 9.58
C MET A 1 -12.30 7.68 9.90
N ILE A 2 -13.14 7.88 8.89
CA ILE A 2 -14.44 8.51 9.05
C ILE A 2 -15.40 7.45 9.59
N ARG A 3 -16.01 7.73 10.73
CA ARG A 3 -16.93 6.83 11.42
C ARG A 3 -18.37 7.12 11.08
N LEU A 4 -18.67 8.38 10.78
CA LEU A 4 -20.00 8.85 10.43
C LEU A 4 -19.90 10.06 9.51
N VAL A 5 -20.80 10.15 8.53
CA VAL A 5 -21.09 11.37 7.76
C VAL A 5 -22.59 11.60 7.78
N GLY A 6 -23.03 12.84 7.96
CA GLY A 6 -24.46 13.17 7.93
C GLY A 6 -24.74 14.56 7.39
N VAL A 7 -25.97 14.75 6.94
CA VAL A 7 -26.52 16.05 6.54
C VAL A 7 -27.76 16.32 7.38
N LEU A 8 -27.80 17.50 8.00
CA LEU A 8 -28.87 17.97 8.86
C LEU A 8 -29.45 19.28 8.29
N THR A 9 -30.71 19.57 8.57
CA THR A 9 -31.33 20.89 8.30
C THR A 9 -30.91 21.93 9.34
N GLU A 10 -31.27 23.19 9.10
CA GLU A 10 -31.33 24.23 10.13
C GLU A 10 -32.16 23.71 11.32
N GLY A 11 -31.62 23.81 12.54
CA GLY A 11 -32.22 23.22 13.76
C GLY A 11 -31.84 21.75 14.03
N GLY A 12 -31.03 21.13 13.17
CA GLY A 12 -30.40 19.82 13.37
C GLY A 12 -31.33 18.62 13.21
N VAL A 13 -32.31 18.69 12.31
CA VAL A 13 -33.12 17.52 11.93
C VAL A 13 -32.32 16.73 10.87
N PRO A 14 -32.05 15.43 11.08
CA PRO A 14 -31.28 14.65 10.12
C PRO A 14 -32.06 14.42 8.82
N VAL A 15 -31.43 14.78 7.70
CA VAL A 15 -31.90 14.44 6.35
C VAL A 15 -31.40 13.04 5.96
N GLU A 16 -30.11 12.79 6.19
CA GLU A 16 -29.45 11.51 5.91
C GLU A 16 -28.22 11.33 6.81
N ILE A 17 -27.97 10.12 7.32
CA ILE A 17 -26.81 9.77 8.13
C ILE A 17 -26.25 8.42 7.68
N ARG A 18 -24.95 8.37 7.37
CA ARG A 18 -24.21 7.15 7.06
C ARG A 18 -23.22 6.85 8.18
N SER A 19 -23.41 5.72 8.87
CA SER A 19 -22.49 5.18 9.86
C SER A 19 -21.62 4.10 9.25
N PHE A 20 -20.32 4.13 9.52
CA PHE A 20 -19.33 3.12 9.08
C PHE A 20 -18.88 2.23 10.23
N ILE A 21 -19.44 2.43 11.43
CA ILE A 21 -19.18 1.62 12.60
C ILE A 21 -20.45 0.90 13.03
N ASP A 22 -20.31 -0.39 13.32
CA ASP A 22 -21.28 -1.15 14.12
C ASP A 22 -21.21 -0.62 15.54
N THR A 23 -22.05 0.36 15.85
CA THR A 23 -22.31 0.78 17.23
C THR A 23 -23.78 0.59 17.50
N ASP A 24 -24.13 0.35 18.76
CA ASP A 24 -25.49 0.46 19.28
C ASP A 24 -26.00 1.89 18.98
N GLY A 25 -26.49 2.09 17.76
CA GLY A 25 -26.33 3.33 16.99
C GLY A 25 -27.18 4.50 17.48
N GLU A 26 -28.18 4.27 18.31
CA GLU A 26 -29.11 5.33 18.71
C GLU A 26 -28.52 6.29 19.76
N MET A 27 -27.70 5.81 20.69
CA MET A 27 -27.15 6.66 21.77
C MET A 27 -26.07 7.62 21.27
N LEU A 28 -25.21 7.18 20.35
CA LEU A 28 -24.08 7.97 19.84
C LEU A 28 -24.53 8.99 18.80
N ILE A 29 -25.49 8.62 17.93
CA ILE A 29 -26.12 9.53 16.97
C ILE A 29 -26.90 10.63 17.68
N GLY A 30 -27.67 10.31 18.73
CA GLY A 30 -28.40 11.32 19.52
C GLY A 30 -27.48 12.35 20.17
N ALA A 31 -26.36 11.91 20.76
CA ALA A 31 -25.36 12.79 21.35
C ALA A 31 -24.65 13.65 20.29
N LEU A 32 -24.32 13.07 19.13
CA LEU A 32 -23.75 13.79 17.98
C LEU A 32 -24.68 14.85 17.44
N ILE A 33 -25.97 14.53 17.24
CA ILE A 33 -26.99 15.48 16.79
C ILE A 33 -27.11 16.63 17.80
N SER A 34 -27.12 16.33 19.10
CA SER A 34 -27.17 17.37 20.13
C SER A 34 -25.91 18.26 20.13
N ALA A 35 -24.72 17.68 19.96
CA ALA A 35 -23.47 18.42 19.86
C ALA A 35 -23.40 19.28 18.59
N ALA A 36 -23.83 18.73 17.44
CA ALA A 36 -23.92 19.46 16.19
C ALA A 36 -24.90 20.63 16.30
N LYS A 37 -26.09 20.44 16.88
CA LYS A 37 -27.06 21.52 17.12
C LYS A 37 -26.49 22.66 17.95
N MET A 38 -25.77 22.34 19.03
CA MET A 38 -25.13 23.35 19.86
C MET A 38 -24.06 24.14 19.11
N LEU A 39 -23.32 23.49 18.21
CA LEU A 39 -22.32 24.15 17.38
C LEU A 39 -22.98 25.02 16.31
N CYS A 40 -24.00 24.51 15.60
CA CYS A 40 -24.72 25.26 14.56
C CYS A 40 -25.34 26.55 15.09
N ALA A 41 -25.90 26.53 16.30
CA ALA A 41 -26.47 27.73 16.93
C ALA A 41 -25.44 28.85 17.21
N ALA A 42 -24.14 28.55 17.08
CA ALA A 42 -23.04 29.49 17.29
C ALA A 42 -22.22 29.76 16.01
N MET A 43 -22.66 29.27 14.84
CA MET A 43 -21.92 29.32 13.57
C MET A 43 -22.47 30.35 12.59
N ASP A 44 -21.58 30.96 11.81
CA ASP A 44 -21.91 31.71 10.59
C ASP A 44 -21.67 30.83 9.35
N SER A 45 -22.44 31.06 8.27
CA SER A 45 -22.37 30.25 7.04
C SER A 45 -20.96 30.19 6.43
N GLY A 46 -20.50 28.99 6.09
CA GLY A 46 -19.18 28.76 5.48
C GLY A 46 -18.02 28.60 6.48
N GLU A 47 -18.28 28.62 7.79
CA GLU A 47 -17.28 28.29 8.80
C GLU A 47 -17.16 26.77 9.05
N VAL A 48 -15.94 26.34 9.43
CA VAL A 48 -15.68 24.98 9.89
C VAL A 48 -15.40 24.99 11.38
N HIS A 49 -16.12 24.16 12.14
CA HIS A 49 -15.84 23.95 13.56
C HIS A 49 -15.38 22.53 13.82
N ARG A 50 -14.34 22.41 14.65
CA ARG A 50 -13.75 21.14 15.07
C ARG A 50 -13.92 20.98 16.58
N LEU A 51 -14.51 19.87 17.00
CA LEU A 51 -14.68 19.54 18.41
C LEU A 51 -13.99 18.21 18.72
N ALA A 52 -12.95 18.27 19.54
CA ALA A 52 -12.26 17.08 20.01
C ALA A 52 -13.14 16.28 20.99
N PHE A 53 -13.26 14.98 20.76
CA PHE A 53 -14.06 14.04 21.52
C PHE A 53 -13.29 12.74 21.78
N ARG A 54 -12.52 12.71 22.88
CA ARG A 54 -11.55 11.63 23.18
C ARG A 54 -10.59 11.43 22.00
N ASP A 55 -10.59 10.24 21.41
CA ASP A 55 -9.78 9.86 20.25
C ASP A 55 -10.44 10.23 18.91
N ASN A 56 -11.57 10.95 18.93
CA ASN A 56 -12.29 11.39 17.74
C ASN A 56 -12.34 12.91 17.66
N THR A 57 -12.67 13.42 16.47
CA THR A 57 -12.95 14.82 16.19
C THR A 57 -14.28 14.89 15.44
N LEU A 58 -15.22 15.67 15.96
CA LEU A 58 -16.44 16.05 15.23
C LEU A 58 -16.11 17.28 14.39
N ILE A 59 -16.37 17.19 13.09
CA ILE A 59 -16.21 18.28 12.12
C ILE A 59 -17.61 18.67 11.66
N VAL A 60 -17.88 19.97 11.68
CA VAL A 60 -19.16 20.55 11.27
C VAL A 60 -18.89 21.63 10.23
N PHE A 61 -19.62 21.57 9.12
CA PHE A 61 -19.58 22.55 8.04
C PHE A 61 -21.00 23.00 7.70
N GLU A 62 -21.24 24.30 7.60
CA GLU A 62 -22.54 24.86 7.26
C GLU A 62 -22.57 25.38 5.81
N SER A 63 -23.52 24.86 5.03
CA SER A 63 -23.78 25.25 3.65
C SER A 63 -24.53 26.59 3.59
N LYS A 64 -24.48 27.29 2.46
CA LYS A 64 -25.20 28.56 2.27
C LYS A 64 -26.72 28.38 2.23
N SER A 65 -27.19 27.21 1.81
CA SER A 65 -28.61 26.81 1.83
C SER A 65 -29.11 26.37 3.23
N GLY A 66 -28.31 26.55 4.29
CA GLY A 66 -28.70 26.26 5.68
C GLY A 66 -28.58 24.79 6.09
N TYR A 67 -27.94 23.95 5.26
CA TYR A 67 -27.68 22.55 5.62
C TYR A 67 -26.38 22.42 6.40
N THR A 68 -26.40 21.62 7.45
CA THR A 68 -25.22 21.26 8.21
C THR A 68 -24.69 19.92 7.75
N VAL A 69 -23.47 19.88 7.23
CA VAL A 69 -22.75 18.64 6.92
C VAL A 69 -21.81 18.31 8.08
N VAL A 70 -21.90 17.09 8.60
CA VAL A 70 -21.13 16.65 9.78
C VAL A 70 -20.34 15.39 9.49
N ALA A 71 -19.16 15.27 10.11
CA ALA A 71 -18.40 14.01 10.15
C ALA A 71 -17.79 13.76 11.52
N LEU A 72 -17.81 12.50 11.96
CA LEU A 72 -17.03 12.04 13.11
C LEU A 72 -15.82 11.26 12.61
N VAL A 73 -14.61 11.71 12.96
CA VAL A 73 -13.36 11.12 12.45
C VAL A 73 -12.38 10.82 13.57
N ASP A 74 -11.62 9.74 13.48
CA ASP A 74 -10.52 9.45 14.42
C ASP A 74 -9.13 9.88 13.91
N LYS A 75 -8.98 10.04 12.60
CA LYS A 75 -7.73 10.32 11.89
C LYS A 75 -8.01 11.05 10.58
N GLY A 76 -7.08 11.89 10.12
CA GLY A 76 -7.18 12.58 8.82
C GLY A 76 -8.21 13.71 8.79
N ALA A 77 -8.35 14.47 9.88
CA ALA A 77 -9.38 15.51 10.01
C ALA A 77 -9.37 16.56 8.89
N GLY A 78 -8.18 16.97 8.41
CA GLY A 78 -8.08 17.92 7.29
C GLY A 78 -8.70 17.37 5.99
N TYR A 79 -8.51 16.09 5.68
CA TYR A 79 -9.10 15.46 4.49
C TYR A 79 -10.62 15.35 4.60
N ALA A 80 -11.12 14.97 5.78
CA ALA A 80 -12.55 14.89 6.03
C ALA A 80 -13.21 16.28 5.93
N GLU A 81 -12.57 17.33 6.44
CA GLU A 81 -13.04 18.71 6.25
C GLU A 81 -13.17 19.07 4.77
N SER A 82 -12.15 18.80 3.94
CA SER A 82 -12.21 19.05 2.51
C SER A 82 -13.35 18.28 1.83
N GLN A 83 -13.62 17.05 2.27
CA GLN A 83 -14.76 16.27 1.78
C GLN A 83 -16.11 16.89 2.19
N LEU A 84 -16.28 17.32 3.45
CA LEU A 84 -17.52 17.98 3.89
C LEU A 84 -17.77 19.29 3.15
N ARG A 85 -16.71 20.06 2.88
CA ARG A 85 -16.79 21.29 2.09
C ARG A 85 -17.30 21.03 0.68
N ILE A 86 -16.80 19.99 0.01
CA ILE A 86 -17.28 19.60 -1.33
C ILE A 86 -18.74 19.18 -1.28
N ILE A 87 -19.14 18.40 -0.28
CA ILE A 87 -20.55 18.00 -0.11
C ILE A 87 -21.44 19.23 0.09
N ALA A 88 -21.03 20.18 0.94
CA ALA A 88 -21.77 21.41 1.19
C ALA A 88 -21.89 22.29 -0.07
N GLU A 89 -20.81 22.44 -0.84
CA GLU A 89 -20.84 23.17 -2.11
C GLU A 89 -21.77 22.52 -3.15
N GLU A 90 -21.82 21.19 -3.21
CA GLU A 90 -22.75 20.47 -4.09
C GLU A 90 -24.20 20.59 -3.64
N ILE A 91 -24.46 20.67 -2.34
CA ILE A 91 -25.79 20.99 -1.80
C ILE A 91 -26.20 22.39 -2.27
N ASP A 92 -25.33 23.39 -2.09
CA ASP A 92 -25.60 24.78 -2.46
C ASP A 92 -25.77 24.97 -3.98
N ASN A 93 -25.13 24.12 -4.79
CA ASN A 93 -25.25 24.15 -6.26
C ASN A 93 -26.43 23.29 -6.79
N SER A 94 -27.13 22.57 -5.91
CA SER A 94 -28.26 21.74 -6.29
C SER A 94 -29.58 22.52 -6.29
N ASN A 95 -30.63 21.90 -6.81
CA ASN A 95 -31.99 22.46 -6.77
C ASN A 95 -32.73 22.12 -5.46
N ILE A 96 -32.01 21.78 -4.38
CA ILE A 96 -32.63 21.47 -3.10
C ILE A 96 -33.27 22.74 -2.50
N PRO A 97 -34.47 22.64 -1.88
CA PRO A 97 -35.02 23.77 -1.13
C PRO A 97 -34.11 24.18 0.03
N ASP A 98 -34.19 25.45 0.45
CA ASP A 98 -33.49 25.93 1.65
C ASP A 98 -33.94 25.16 2.89
N ALA A 99 -33.03 24.98 3.85
CA ALA A 99 -33.27 24.15 5.02
C ALA A 99 -34.21 24.85 6.03
N ASP A 100 -35.53 24.73 5.86
CA ASP A 100 -36.53 25.34 6.74
C ASP A 100 -36.84 24.54 8.04
N GLY A 101 -36.00 23.55 8.35
CA GLY A 101 -36.21 22.63 9.47
C GLY A 101 -37.15 21.46 9.17
N SER A 102 -37.74 21.38 7.96
CA SER A 102 -38.54 20.24 7.50
C SER A 102 -37.73 19.31 6.61
N VAL A 103 -38.04 18.00 6.66
CA VAL A 103 -37.41 17.00 5.79
C VAL A 103 -38.49 16.36 4.92
N THR A 104 -38.38 16.53 3.62
CA THR A 104 -39.28 15.93 2.62
C THR A 104 -38.56 14.84 1.83
N LYS A 105 -39.31 14.04 1.06
CA LYS A 105 -38.72 13.02 0.18
C LYS A 105 -37.75 13.61 -0.85
N GLU A 106 -38.00 14.83 -1.31
CA GLU A 106 -37.14 15.53 -2.27
C GLU A 106 -35.76 15.82 -1.67
N HIS A 107 -35.72 16.30 -0.42
CA HIS A 107 -34.49 16.48 0.35
C HIS A 107 -33.69 15.18 0.43
N THR A 108 -34.33 14.08 0.86
CA THR A 108 -33.67 12.78 1.00
C THR A 108 -33.14 12.26 -0.33
N VAL A 109 -33.85 12.44 -1.45
CA VAL A 109 -33.39 12.00 -2.78
C VAL A 109 -32.19 12.80 -3.26
N ILE A 110 -32.22 14.13 -3.13
CA ILE A 110 -31.12 15.00 -3.59
C ILE A 110 -29.88 14.77 -2.73
N ILE A 111 -30.03 14.77 -1.40
CA ILE A 111 -28.92 14.52 -0.47
C ILE A 111 -28.33 13.12 -0.68
N ASN A 112 -29.15 12.07 -0.86
CA ASN A 112 -28.61 10.74 -1.14
C ASN A 112 -27.84 10.69 -2.45
N LYS A 113 -28.30 11.37 -3.51
CA LYS A 113 -27.56 11.46 -4.77
C LYS A 113 -26.20 12.14 -4.60
N ILE A 114 -26.13 13.22 -3.82
CA ILE A 114 -24.89 13.92 -3.51
C ILE A 114 -23.96 13.00 -2.70
N LEU A 115 -24.47 12.43 -1.60
CA LEU A 115 -23.68 11.53 -0.76
C LEU A 115 -23.23 10.27 -1.52
N ASP A 116 -24.03 9.66 -2.39
CA ASP A 116 -23.65 8.51 -3.20
C ASP A 116 -22.52 8.80 -4.19
N THR A 117 -22.33 10.07 -4.54
CA THR A 117 -21.24 10.51 -5.43
C THR A 117 -19.90 10.54 -4.68
N TYR A 118 -19.89 10.88 -3.39
CA TYR A 118 -18.66 11.13 -2.62
C TYR A 118 -18.42 10.17 -1.45
N VAL A 119 -19.44 9.41 -1.05
CA VAL A 119 -19.48 8.62 0.18
C VAL A 119 -19.93 7.19 -0.13
N LYS A 120 -19.01 6.23 -0.13
CA LYS A 120 -19.26 4.80 -0.34
C LYS A 120 -19.14 4.03 0.98
N HIS A 121 -20.23 3.41 1.40
CA HIS A 121 -20.31 2.60 2.63
C HIS A 121 -19.96 1.13 2.38
N ASP A 122 -20.48 0.53 1.31
CA ASP A 122 -20.28 -0.89 1.05
C ASP A 122 -19.12 -1.19 0.09
N ILE A 123 -18.48 -2.34 0.33
CA ILE A 123 -17.63 -3.00 -0.66
C ILE A 123 -18.55 -3.72 -1.64
N ALA A 124 -19.00 -3.03 -2.69
CA ALA A 124 -19.85 -3.62 -3.74
C ALA A 124 -19.05 -4.43 -4.78
N ILE A 125 -17.71 -4.37 -4.75
CA ILE A 125 -16.86 -4.93 -5.79
C ILE A 125 -16.58 -6.41 -5.48
N ASN A 126 -17.02 -7.30 -6.38
CA ASN A 126 -16.57 -8.70 -6.42
C ASN A 126 -15.36 -8.81 -7.36
N LEU A 127 -14.16 -8.98 -6.80
CA LEU A 127 -12.92 -8.98 -7.56
C LEU A 127 -12.84 -10.17 -8.55
N GLU A 128 -13.35 -11.34 -8.16
CA GLU A 128 -13.32 -12.53 -9.02
C GLU A 128 -14.16 -12.32 -10.29
N GLU A 129 -15.39 -11.83 -10.14
CA GLU A 129 -16.27 -11.51 -11.28
C GLU A 129 -15.71 -10.41 -12.19
N VAL A 130 -14.99 -9.43 -11.61
CA VAL A 130 -14.31 -8.40 -12.39
C VAL A 130 -13.14 -9.02 -13.17
N LEU A 131 -12.31 -9.83 -12.52
CA LEU A 131 -11.15 -10.46 -13.13
C LEU A 131 -11.51 -11.41 -14.27
N ASP A 132 -12.56 -12.21 -14.11
CA ASP A 132 -13.05 -13.12 -15.14
C ASP A 132 -13.42 -12.38 -16.44
N ARG A 133 -13.92 -11.14 -16.30
CA ARG A 133 -14.33 -10.31 -17.44
C ARG A 133 -13.18 -9.57 -18.10
N ILE A 134 -12.12 -9.21 -17.36
CA ILE A 134 -11.04 -8.36 -17.89
C ILE A 134 -9.75 -9.12 -18.20
N TRP A 135 -9.36 -10.08 -17.36
CA TRP A 135 -8.00 -10.64 -17.39
C TRP A 135 -7.79 -11.66 -18.52
N PRO A 136 -8.61 -12.72 -18.69
CA PRO A 136 -8.43 -13.64 -19.81
C PRO A 136 -8.51 -12.95 -21.18
N PRO A 137 -9.47 -12.02 -21.43
CA PRO A 137 -9.49 -11.26 -22.68
C PRO A 137 -8.24 -10.41 -22.91
N LEU A 138 -7.69 -9.78 -21.87
CA LEU A 138 -6.47 -8.99 -21.95
C LEU A 138 -5.26 -9.87 -22.31
N ILE A 139 -5.09 -11.01 -21.63
CA ILE A 139 -4.03 -11.97 -21.95
C ILE A 139 -4.14 -12.48 -23.38
N SER A 140 -5.36 -12.78 -23.84
CA SER A 140 -5.59 -13.15 -25.23
C SER A 140 -5.16 -12.04 -26.21
N GLN A 141 -5.28 -10.75 -25.87
CA GLN A 141 -4.78 -9.66 -26.71
C GLN A 141 -3.26 -9.53 -26.65
N ILE A 142 -2.66 -9.70 -25.48
CA ILE A 142 -1.21 -9.70 -25.32
C ILE A 142 -0.57 -10.80 -26.16
N GLY A 143 -1.18 -12.00 -26.20
CA GLY A 143 -0.73 -13.12 -27.03
C GLY A 143 -0.84 -12.92 -28.54
N THR A 144 -1.44 -11.82 -29.02
CA THR A 144 -1.42 -11.48 -30.46
C THR A 144 -0.12 -10.80 -30.89
N ASP A 145 0.67 -10.32 -29.94
CA ASP A 145 1.99 -9.73 -30.15
C ASP A 145 3.08 -10.76 -29.83
N SER A 146 3.89 -11.13 -30.81
CA SER A 146 4.86 -12.22 -30.65
C SER A 146 5.98 -11.91 -29.65
N GLU A 147 6.30 -10.64 -29.42
CA GLU A 147 7.30 -10.26 -28.42
C GLU A 147 6.72 -10.41 -27.02
N LEU A 148 5.49 -9.93 -26.81
CA LEU A 148 4.84 -10.01 -25.50
C LEU A 148 4.42 -11.44 -25.15
N GLU A 149 4.00 -12.25 -26.12
CA GLU A 149 3.70 -13.67 -25.94
C GLU A 149 4.91 -14.43 -25.39
N GLN A 150 6.12 -14.17 -25.91
CA GLN A 150 7.36 -14.79 -25.41
C GLN A 150 7.63 -14.45 -23.93
N ILE A 151 7.17 -13.29 -23.45
CA ILE A 151 7.27 -12.94 -22.04
C ILE A 151 6.37 -13.85 -21.20
N LEU A 152 5.12 -14.05 -21.63
CA LEU A 152 4.17 -14.94 -20.94
C LEU A 152 4.69 -16.39 -20.92
N GLU A 153 5.17 -16.89 -22.06
CA GLU A 153 5.74 -18.24 -22.14
C GLU A 153 6.96 -18.43 -21.22
N ARG A 154 7.81 -17.40 -21.08
CA ARG A 154 8.97 -17.46 -20.18
C ARG A 154 8.51 -17.63 -18.74
N VAL A 155 7.48 -16.89 -18.32
CA VAL A 155 6.90 -17.06 -16.98
C VAL A 155 6.36 -18.47 -16.83
N ASP A 156 5.56 -18.95 -17.78
CA ASP A 156 4.97 -20.29 -17.73
C ASP A 156 6.03 -21.39 -17.57
N LYS A 157 7.06 -21.40 -18.43
CA LYS A 157 8.19 -22.34 -18.36
C LYS A 157 8.92 -22.27 -17.02
N ARG A 158 9.10 -21.08 -16.46
CA ARG A 158 9.77 -20.88 -15.16
C ARG A 158 8.96 -21.45 -14.01
N THR A 159 7.63 -21.29 -14.05
CA THR A 159 6.74 -21.78 -12.99
C THR A 159 6.74 -23.31 -12.83
N GLU A 160 7.20 -24.05 -13.84
CA GLU A 160 7.26 -25.51 -13.84
C GLU A 160 8.56 -26.08 -13.21
N THR A 161 9.56 -25.25 -12.90
CA THR A 161 10.91 -25.71 -12.52
C THR A 161 11.02 -26.03 -11.02
N THR A 162 11.23 -27.30 -10.64
CA THR A 162 11.27 -27.76 -9.23
C THR A 162 12.67 -27.84 -8.61
N GLY A 163 13.31 -26.70 -8.34
CA GLY A 163 14.67 -26.66 -7.77
C GLY A 163 14.76 -26.72 -6.23
N LEU A 164 13.66 -26.45 -5.51
CA LEU A 164 13.68 -26.31 -4.05
C LEU A 164 13.98 -27.63 -3.33
N VAL A 165 13.35 -28.72 -3.77
CA VAL A 165 13.49 -30.04 -3.15
C VAL A 165 14.94 -30.53 -3.22
N GLU A 166 15.59 -30.39 -4.37
CA GLU A 166 16.99 -30.81 -4.56
C GLU A 166 17.95 -30.02 -3.67
N LYS A 167 17.79 -28.69 -3.63
CA LYS A 167 18.60 -27.80 -2.75
C LYS A 167 18.43 -28.20 -1.29
N TRP A 168 17.19 -28.44 -0.85
CA TRP A 168 16.89 -28.86 0.52
C TRP A 168 17.49 -30.21 0.87
N GLN A 169 17.32 -31.24 0.03
CA GLN A 169 17.88 -32.56 0.30
C GLN A 169 19.41 -32.53 0.36
N LYS A 170 20.04 -31.75 -0.53
CA LYS A 170 21.48 -31.51 -0.48
C LYS A 170 21.91 -30.86 0.83
N LEU A 171 21.24 -29.82 1.30
CA LEU A 171 21.54 -29.22 2.60
C LEU A 171 21.33 -30.22 3.75
N LYS A 172 20.17 -30.88 3.78
CA LYS A 172 19.78 -31.81 4.86
C LYS A 172 20.78 -32.96 5.03
N SER A 173 21.28 -33.52 3.93
CA SER A 173 22.31 -34.57 3.95
C SER A 173 23.68 -34.14 4.48
N GLN A 174 23.96 -32.82 4.52
CA GLN A 174 25.23 -32.27 5.00
C GLN A 174 25.20 -31.85 6.46
N VAL A 175 24.02 -31.85 7.10
CA VAL A 175 23.83 -31.38 8.47
C VAL A 175 23.48 -32.58 9.36
N HIS A 176 24.25 -32.79 10.42
CA HIS A 176 23.97 -33.84 11.39
C HIS A 176 22.97 -33.37 12.44
N TYR A 177 22.24 -34.31 13.04
CA TYR A 177 21.31 -34.02 14.10
C TYR A 177 22.04 -33.57 15.37
N SER A 178 21.75 -32.36 15.82
CA SER A 178 22.22 -31.78 17.09
C SER A 178 21.30 -30.63 17.47
N MET A 179 20.66 -30.71 18.64
CA MET A 179 19.78 -29.64 19.11
C MET A 179 20.55 -28.38 19.55
N GLU A 180 21.78 -28.56 20.03
CA GLU A 180 22.70 -27.47 20.36
C GLU A 180 23.08 -26.69 19.11
N ASP A 181 23.52 -27.39 18.05
CA ASP A 181 23.85 -26.78 16.75
C ASP A 181 22.61 -26.14 16.13
N ALA A 182 21.44 -26.79 16.23
CA ALA A 182 20.19 -26.25 15.70
C ALA A 182 19.83 -24.91 16.35
N LEU A 183 19.99 -24.81 17.66
CA LEU A 183 19.79 -23.56 18.40
C LEU A 183 20.85 -22.52 18.01
N GLU A 184 22.12 -22.90 17.93
CA GLU A 184 23.20 -22.00 17.53
C GLU A 184 22.95 -21.42 16.12
N TYR A 185 22.57 -22.25 15.15
CA TYR A 185 22.19 -21.80 13.82
C TYR A 185 21.01 -20.82 13.84
N ALA A 186 19.98 -21.09 14.64
CA ALA A 186 18.84 -20.18 14.76
C ALA A 186 19.22 -18.82 15.38
N LEU A 187 20.10 -18.81 16.39
CA LEU A 187 20.62 -17.58 17.00
C LEU A 187 21.43 -16.73 16.00
N GLN A 188 22.01 -17.37 14.99
CA GLN A 188 22.75 -16.74 13.89
C GLN A 188 21.85 -16.36 12.70
N GLY A 189 20.54 -16.66 12.73
CA GLY A 189 19.61 -16.41 11.63
C GLY A 189 19.69 -17.42 10.47
N ARG A 190 20.35 -18.57 10.68
CA ARG A 190 20.51 -19.66 9.69
C ARG A 190 19.40 -20.70 9.86
N PHE A 191 18.16 -20.28 9.62
CA PHE A 191 16.98 -21.09 9.95
C PHE A 191 16.84 -22.36 9.10
N ASP A 192 17.39 -22.38 7.88
CA ASP A 192 17.43 -23.58 7.03
C ASP A 192 18.28 -24.68 7.68
N LYS A 193 19.48 -24.33 8.17
CA LYS A 193 20.35 -25.24 8.90
C LYS A 193 19.80 -25.64 10.26
N ALA A 194 19.20 -24.69 10.98
CA ALA A 194 18.53 -24.98 12.25
C ALA A 194 17.41 -26.02 12.07
N CYS A 195 16.61 -25.87 11.01
CA CYS A 195 15.61 -26.86 10.60
C CYS A 195 16.28 -28.20 10.27
N ALA A 196 17.27 -28.22 9.38
CA ALA A 196 17.93 -29.45 8.95
C ALA A 196 18.52 -30.26 10.13
N ALA A 197 19.12 -29.57 11.11
CA ALA A 197 19.71 -30.18 12.30
C ALA A 197 18.68 -30.76 13.31
N SER A 198 17.39 -30.40 13.20
CA SER A 198 16.37 -30.78 14.20
C SER A 198 15.10 -31.43 13.63
N ILE A 199 14.88 -31.42 12.32
CA ILE A 199 13.61 -31.85 11.66
C ILE A 199 13.29 -33.35 11.81
N ASP A 200 14.29 -34.17 12.12
CA ASP A 200 14.14 -35.60 12.36
C ASP A 200 14.06 -35.95 13.87
N SER A 201 13.95 -34.95 14.76
CA SER A 201 13.73 -35.18 16.19
C SER A 201 12.44 -35.95 16.47
N LYS A 202 12.49 -36.81 17.51
CA LYS A 202 11.32 -37.49 18.07
C LYS A 202 10.68 -36.71 19.23
N ASN A 203 11.34 -35.67 19.73
CA ASN A 203 10.83 -34.81 20.79
C ASN A 203 9.86 -33.78 20.20
N THR A 204 8.65 -33.68 20.75
CA THR A 204 7.59 -32.79 20.24
C THR A 204 8.00 -31.31 20.27
N LEU A 205 8.71 -30.86 21.29
CA LEU A 205 9.16 -29.48 21.40
C LEU A 205 10.24 -29.15 20.36
N GLU A 206 11.21 -30.03 20.20
CA GLU A 206 12.28 -29.86 19.20
C GLU A 206 11.73 -29.93 17.78
N LEU A 207 10.77 -30.82 17.52
CA LEU A 207 10.09 -30.89 16.22
C LEU A 207 9.24 -29.64 15.96
N THR A 208 8.57 -29.11 16.99
CA THR A 208 7.84 -27.82 16.91
C THR A 208 8.80 -26.69 16.52
N PHE A 209 9.95 -26.62 17.17
CA PHE A 209 11.02 -25.67 16.83
C PHE A 209 11.53 -25.88 15.40
N ALA A 210 11.84 -27.11 15.00
CA ALA A 210 12.35 -27.44 13.68
C ALA A 210 11.41 -26.99 12.57
N ILE A 211 10.11 -27.28 12.70
CA ILE A 211 9.09 -26.86 11.74
C ILE A 211 9.03 -25.33 11.68
N LYS A 212 9.05 -24.63 12.82
CA LYS A 212 9.07 -23.16 12.83
C LYS A 212 10.32 -22.61 12.11
N MET A 213 11.50 -23.19 12.32
CA MET A 213 12.71 -22.79 11.60
C MET A 213 12.56 -23.03 10.09
N GLY A 214 11.96 -24.15 9.68
CA GLY A 214 11.62 -24.42 8.30
C GLY A 214 10.68 -23.37 7.68
N THR A 215 9.66 -22.92 8.42
CA THR A 215 8.77 -21.85 7.96
C THR A 215 9.48 -20.50 7.85
N LEU A 216 10.40 -20.16 8.78
CA LEU A 216 11.22 -18.95 8.66
C LEU A 216 12.16 -19.02 7.46
N ALA A 217 12.75 -20.19 7.19
CA ALA A 217 13.57 -20.40 5.99
C ALA A 217 12.76 -20.21 4.71
N LEU A 218 11.50 -20.67 4.66
CA LEU A 218 10.58 -20.41 3.54
C LEU A 218 10.26 -18.93 3.34
N GLN A 219 10.36 -18.12 4.40
CA GLN A 219 10.13 -16.67 4.38
C GLN A 219 11.40 -15.85 4.12
N MET A 220 12.51 -16.49 3.74
CA MET A 220 13.76 -15.81 3.43
C MET A 220 14.21 -16.08 2.00
N THR A 221 14.83 -15.09 1.37
CA THR A 221 15.49 -15.25 0.08
C THR A 221 16.77 -16.08 0.23
N GLU A 222 17.17 -16.76 -0.85
CA GLU A 222 18.47 -17.44 -0.99
C GLU A 222 18.77 -18.54 0.05
N THR A 223 17.76 -18.95 0.84
CA THR A 223 17.80 -20.10 1.75
C THR A 223 17.42 -21.40 1.06
N SER A 224 17.99 -22.52 1.52
CA SER A 224 17.57 -23.87 1.09
C SER A 224 16.51 -24.38 2.07
N ALA A 225 15.25 -24.02 1.86
CA ALA A 225 14.16 -24.31 2.78
C ALA A 225 13.49 -25.69 2.53
N PRO A 226 12.95 -26.36 3.57
CA PRO A 226 12.14 -27.55 3.36
C PRO A 226 10.92 -27.24 2.50
N PRO A 227 10.51 -28.14 1.56
CA PRO A 227 9.26 -27.96 0.84
C PRO A 227 8.08 -28.03 1.82
N LEU A 228 7.02 -27.27 1.55
CA LEU A 228 5.84 -27.22 2.40
C LEU A 228 5.24 -28.62 2.64
N SER A 229 5.27 -29.49 1.63
CA SER A 229 4.84 -30.89 1.75
C SER A 229 5.63 -31.68 2.80
N GLU A 230 6.93 -31.44 2.98
CA GLU A 230 7.68 -32.06 4.07
C GLU A 230 7.23 -31.53 5.42
N LEU A 231 7.00 -30.22 5.56
CA LEU A 231 6.50 -29.65 6.81
C LEU A 231 5.13 -30.22 7.19
N VAL A 232 4.20 -30.35 6.23
CA VAL A 232 2.89 -30.99 6.43
C VAL A 232 3.05 -32.42 6.99
N MET A 233 3.90 -33.25 6.36
CA MET A 233 4.16 -34.62 6.85
C MET A 233 4.78 -34.66 8.27
N ARG A 234 5.50 -33.62 8.70
CA ARG A 234 6.08 -33.55 10.04
C ARG A 234 5.07 -33.12 11.09
N VAL A 235 4.12 -32.26 10.74
CA VAL A 235 3.07 -31.80 11.65
C VAL A 235 2.22 -32.95 12.16
N ASP A 236 1.97 -33.98 11.34
CA ASP A 236 1.22 -35.19 11.74
C ASP A 236 1.86 -35.96 12.91
N ARG A 237 3.14 -35.72 13.18
CA ARG A 237 3.88 -36.36 14.29
C ARG A 237 3.86 -35.53 15.57
N ILE A 238 3.37 -34.29 15.51
CA ILE A 238 3.26 -33.40 16.67
C ILE A 238 1.98 -33.73 17.43
N LYS A 239 2.12 -34.04 18.73
CA LYS A 239 0.98 -34.03 19.64
C LYS A 239 0.61 -32.56 19.87
N ALA A 240 -0.54 -32.14 19.38
CA ALA A 240 -1.04 -30.77 19.57
C ALA A 240 -1.70 -30.58 20.95
N ASP A 241 -1.10 -31.15 21.99
CA ASP A 241 -1.57 -31.11 23.39
C ASP A 241 -1.12 -29.84 24.12
N ASN A 242 -0.16 -29.12 23.55
CA ASN A 242 0.39 -27.86 24.05
C ASN A 242 0.09 -26.71 23.06
N PRO A 243 -0.36 -25.52 23.52
CA PRO A 243 -0.64 -24.37 22.67
C PRO A 243 0.48 -23.93 21.70
N PHE A 244 1.76 -24.10 22.06
CA PHE A 244 2.88 -23.78 21.15
C PHE A 244 2.91 -24.72 19.93
N SER A 245 2.72 -26.02 20.18
CA SER A 245 2.64 -27.04 19.14
C SER A 245 1.38 -26.85 18.29
N SER A 246 0.23 -26.53 18.91
CA SER A 246 -0.99 -26.18 18.19
C SER A 246 -0.81 -24.94 17.30
N ALA A 247 -0.06 -23.92 17.74
CA ALA A 247 0.22 -22.73 16.94
C ALA A 247 1.08 -23.04 15.71
N VAL A 248 2.10 -23.91 15.84
CA VAL A 248 2.91 -24.33 14.68
C VAL A 248 2.14 -25.24 13.72
N VAL A 249 1.29 -26.13 14.23
CA VAL A 249 0.35 -26.92 13.42
C VAL A 249 -0.56 -25.98 12.62
N ALA A 250 -1.16 -25.00 13.30
CA ALA A 250 -2.02 -24.01 12.67
C ALA A 250 -1.27 -23.15 11.64
N LEU A 251 -0.01 -22.78 11.91
CA LEU A 251 0.83 -22.08 10.94
C LEU A 251 0.98 -22.89 9.66
N VAL A 252 1.37 -24.17 9.73
CA VAL A 252 1.53 -25.01 8.53
C VAL A 252 0.22 -25.18 7.78
N LYS A 253 -0.90 -25.35 8.49
CA LYS A 253 -2.25 -25.40 7.89
C LYS A 253 -2.63 -24.09 7.20
N PHE A 254 -2.28 -22.96 7.79
CA PHE A 254 -2.46 -21.66 7.17
C PHE A 254 -1.59 -21.54 5.90
N LEU A 255 -0.34 -22.03 5.93
CA LEU A 255 0.54 -22.04 4.76
C LEU A 255 0.02 -22.97 3.64
N SER A 256 -0.62 -24.09 3.99
CA SER A 256 -1.27 -25.02 3.04
C SER A 256 -2.68 -24.61 2.64
N ARG A 257 -3.19 -23.46 3.13
CA ARG A 257 -4.53 -22.94 2.88
C ARG A 257 -5.67 -23.82 3.42
N GLU A 258 -5.40 -24.65 4.42
CA GLU A 258 -6.42 -25.46 5.11
C GLU A 258 -7.22 -24.66 6.15
N ILE A 259 -6.66 -23.57 6.67
CA ILE A 259 -7.33 -22.66 7.59
C ILE A 259 -7.09 -21.20 7.19
N ASP A 260 -7.99 -20.32 7.58
CA ASP A 260 -7.89 -18.90 7.28
C ASP A 260 -6.96 -18.15 8.26
N SER A 261 -6.82 -16.86 7.98
CA SER A 261 -6.03 -15.95 8.79
C SER A 261 -6.56 -15.81 10.22
N ARG A 262 -7.88 -15.72 10.40
CA ARG A 262 -8.50 -15.48 11.72
C ARG A 262 -8.29 -16.69 12.64
N ASP A 263 -8.39 -17.89 12.10
CA ASP A 263 -8.19 -19.12 12.84
C ASP A 263 -6.74 -19.27 13.30
N TYR A 264 -5.76 -18.98 12.44
CA TYR A 264 -4.35 -19.00 12.85
C TYR A 264 -4.07 -18.02 14.00
N SER A 265 -4.55 -16.77 13.90
CA SER A 265 -4.36 -15.77 14.96
C SER A 265 -4.93 -16.20 16.32
N LYS A 266 -6.03 -16.99 16.35
CA LYS A 266 -6.57 -17.54 17.61
C LYS A 266 -5.58 -18.50 18.29
N PHE A 267 -4.88 -19.35 17.53
CA PHE A 267 -3.87 -20.25 18.09
C PHE A 267 -2.64 -19.50 18.59
N LEU A 268 -2.19 -18.50 17.82
CA LEU A 268 -1.05 -17.68 18.22
C LEU A 268 -1.33 -16.90 19.51
N ARG A 269 -2.54 -16.32 19.64
CA ARG A 269 -3.01 -15.65 20.87
C ARG A 269 -2.96 -16.60 22.08
N LYS A 270 -3.53 -17.81 21.95
CA LYS A 270 -3.51 -18.81 23.03
C LYS A 270 -2.09 -19.16 23.48
N ALA A 271 -1.15 -19.27 22.54
CA ALA A 271 0.26 -19.51 22.87
C ALA A 271 0.89 -18.30 23.60
N ALA A 272 0.58 -17.08 23.16
CA ALA A 272 1.07 -15.85 23.79
C ALA A 272 0.58 -15.70 25.23
N ASP A 273 -0.70 -16.00 25.50
CA ASP A 273 -1.33 -15.88 26.82
C ASP A 273 -0.66 -16.75 27.90
N ILE A 274 -0.11 -17.91 27.50
CA ILE A 274 0.52 -18.86 28.43
C ILE A 274 2.05 -18.77 28.48
N PHE A 275 2.67 -17.99 27.60
CA PHE A 275 4.12 -17.93 27.47
C PHE A 275 4.79 -17.31 28.71
N LYS A 276 5.83 -17.98 29.19
CA LYS A 276 6.62 -17.53 30.34
C LYS A 276 7.99 -17.06 29.87
N PHE A 277 8.28 -15.80 30.12
CA PHE A 277 9.54 -15.14 29.76
C PHE A 277 10.71 -15.59 30.65
N ARG A 278 11.11 -16.86 30.53
CA ARG A 278 12.23 -17.48 31.25
C ARG A 278 13.38 -17.76 30.29
N THR A 279 14.61 -17.80 30.81
CA THR A 279 15.82 -18.01 30.00
C THR A 279 16.26 -19.48 29.94
N ASP A 280 15.40 -20.43 30.32
CA ASP A 280 15.68 -21.86 30.18
C ASP A 280 15.55 -22.32 28.72
N PRO A 281 16.26 -23.40 28.31
CA PRO A 281 16.23 -23.87 26.92
C PRO A 281 14.82 -24.14 26.37
N PRO A 282 13.89 -24.79 27.11
CA PRO A 282 12.52 -24.97 26.61
C PRO A 282 11.79 -23.67 26.30
N SER A 283 11.89 -22.67 27.17
CA SER A 283 11.27 -21.36 26.97
C SER A 283 11.88 -20.62 25.77
N LEU A 284 13.20 -20.78 25.55
CA LEU A 284 13.89 -20.23 24.39
C LEU A 284 13.42 -20.89 23.07
N LEU A 285 13.21 -22.21 23.05
CA LEU A 285 12.68 -22.88 21.85
C LEU A 285 11.23 -22.47 21.55
N GLN A 286 10.42 -22.33 22.59
CA GLN A 286 9.03 -21.88 22.46
C GLN A 286 8.93 -20.44 21.97
N SER A 287 9.86 -19.56 22.37
CA SER A 287 9.80 -18.16 21.98
C SER A 287 9.87 -17.96 20.45
N PHE A 288 10.62 -18.81 19.75
CA PHE A 288 10.72 -18.76 18.28
C PHE A 288 9.39 -18.93 17.55
N VAL A 289 8.37 -19.55 18.17
CA VAL A 289 7.01 -19.61 17.62
C VAL A 289 6.49 -18.21 17.29
N PHE A 290 6.87 -17.22 18.10
CA PHE A 290 6.43 -15.83 17.96
C PHE A 290 7.27 -14.99 16.99
N MET A 291 8.30 -15.56 16.34
CA MET A 291 8.92 -14.90 15.18
C MET A 291 7.95 -14.96 13.99
N ASP A 292 6.93 -14.12 14.03
CA ASP A 292 5.83 -14.08 13.08
C ASP A 292 5.34 -12.64 12.90
N GLY A 293 4.96 -12.28 11.68
CA GLY A 293 4.44 -10.95 11.35
C GLY A 293 3.20 -10.56 12.15
N ARG A 294 2.35 -11.55 12.50
CA ARG A 294 1.10 -11.35 13.25
C ARG A 294 1.28 -10.99 14.71
N ILE A 295 2.52 -10.97 15.19
CA ILE A 295 2.81 -10.48 16.54
C ILE A 295 2.35 -9.02 16.73
N SER A 296 2.20 -8.28 15.63
CA SER A 296 1.60 -6.94 15.58
C SER A 296 0.20 -6.86 16.17
N GLU A 297 -0.59 -7.95 16.11
CA GLU A 297 -1.93 -8.03 16.69
C GLU A 297 -1.92 -8.03 18.24
N PHE A 298 -0.74 -8.19 18.85
CA PHE A 298 -0.54 -8.27 20.30
C PHE A 298 0.57 -7.30 20.76
N PRO A 299 0.38 -5.97 20.63
CA PRO A 299 1.44 -4.98 20.79
C PRO A 299 2.13 -5.04 22.17
N GLU A 300 1.38 -5.21 23.25
CA GLU A 300 1.94 -5.36 24.61
C GLU A 300 2.84 -6.60 24.74
N PHE A 301 2.41 -7.72 24.17
CA PHE A 301 3.18 -8.97 24.19
C PHE A 301 4.44 -8.86 23.30
N ALA A 302 4.30 -8.22 22.12
CA ALA A 302 5.40 -7.96 21.21
C ALA A 302 6.50 -7.10 21.87
N GLY A 303 6.12 -6.05 22.60
CA GLY A 303 7.06 -5.22 23.37
C GLY A 303 7.84 -6.02 24.42
N ARG A 304 7.14 -6.88 25.18
CA ARG A 304 7.80 -7.77 26.16
C ARG A 304 8.74 -8.80 25.50
N LEU A 305 8.42 -9.27 24.29
CA LEU A 305 9.31 -10.14 23.52
C LEU A 305 10.59 -9.43 23.09
N VAL A 306 10.52 -8.15 22.70
CA VAL A 306 11.71 -7.35 22.36
C VAL A 306 12.67 -7.28 23.55
N ASP A 307 12.16 -7.01 24.75
CA ASP A 307 12.95 -6.95 25.98
C ASP A 307 13.55 -8.30 26.34
N TYR A 308 12.78 -9.37 26.18
CA TYR A 308 13.24 -10.74 26.38
C TYR A 308 14.38 -11.11 25.44
N TYR A 309 14.26 -10.79 24.15
CA TYR A 309 15.27 -11.10 23.15
C TYR A 309 16.52 -10.23 23.24
N GLN A 310 16.47 -9.08 23.91
CA GLN A 310 17.63 -8.19 24.07
C GLN A 310 18.86 -8.90 24.64
N LYS A 311 18.66 -9.90 25.51
CA LYS A 311 19.74 -10.63 26.17
C LYS A 311 20.06 -11.97 25.50
N ALA A 312 19.21 -12.47 24.60
CA ALA A 312 19.23 -13.86 24.15
C ALA A 312 19.37 -14.02 22.62
N ILE A 313 18.64 -13.24 21.81
CA ILE A 313 18.53 -13.49 20.35
C ILE A 313 18.49 -12.18 19.56
N PRO A 314 19.64 -11.62 19.14
CA PRO A 314 19.69 -10.32 18.48
C PRO A 314 18.91 -10.24 17.15
N VAL A 315 18.87 -11.33 16.37
CA VAL A 315 18.11 -11.39 15.10
C VAL A 315 16.60 -11.37 15.37
N ALA A 316 16.12 -12.19 16.31
CA ALA A 316 14.70 -12.22 16.69
C ALA A 316 14.25 -10.87 17.27
N ARG A 317 15.09 -10.23 18.10
CA ARG A 317 14.83 -8.86 18.57
C ARG A 317 14.66 -7.88 17.41
N ALA A 318 15.61 -7.87 16.48
CA ALA A 318 15.54 -6.97 15.33
C ALA A 318 14.30 -7.22 14.48
N TYR A 319 13.93 -8.50 14.27
CA TYR A 319 12.73 -8.89 13.53
C TYR A 319 11.45 -8.34 14.18
N ILE A 320 11.21 -8.66 15.46
CA ILE A 320 10.00 -8.20 16.17
C ILE A 320 9.97 -6.68 16.29
N TYR A 321 11.10 -6.05 16.62
CA TYR A 321 11.19 -4.60 16.71
C TYR A 321 10.87 -3.92 15.37
N SER A 322 11.35 -4.49 14.26
CA SER A 322 11.09 -3.93 12.94
C SER A 322 9.60 -3.96 12.59
N ILE A 323 8.88 -5.05 12.95
CA ILE A 323 7.43 -5.17 12.76
C ILE A 323 6.67 -4.12 13.58
N ILE A 324 7.00 -3.97 14.87
CA ILE A 324 6.34 -3.00 15.76
C ILE A 324 6.51 -1.59 15.20
N ASP A 325 7.75 -1.18 14.95
CA ASP A 325 8.05 0.19 14.52
C ASP A 325 7.49 0.48 13.11
N ARG A 326 7.45 -0.52 12.23
CA ARG A 326 6.80 -0.42 10.93
C ARG A 326 5.31 -0.13 11.06
N ASN A 327 4.56 -0.84 11.91
CA ASN A 327 3.14 -0.57 12.11
C ASN A 327 2.89 0.85 12.61
N GLU A 328 3.72 1.33 13.54
CA GLU A 328 3.63 2.71 14.01
C GLU A 328 3.93 3.75 12.91
N ILE A 329 4.77 3.44 11.91
CA ILE A 329 4.99 4.30 10.74
C ILE A 329 3.76 4.29 9.82
N PHE A 330 3.21 3.11 9.50
CA PHE A 330 2.04 2.97 8.63
C PHE A 330 0.77 3.61 9.23
N GLU A 331 0.60 3.54 10.55
CA GLU A 331 -0.51 4.22 11.21
C GLU A 331 -0.52 5.74 11.02
N LYS A 332 0.67 6.33 10.77
CA LYS A 332 0.86 7.76 10.52
C LYS A 332 0.71 8.14 9.05
N LEU A 333 1.09 7.25 8.12
CA LEU A 333 1.21 7.54 6.67
C LEU A 333 -0.10 8.08 6.06
N TYR A 334 -1.26 7.55 6.45
CA TYR A 334 -2.56 7.96 5.90
C TYR A 334 -3.32 8.98 6.73
N SER A 335 -2.75 9.45 7.85
CA SER A 335 -3.48 10.24 8.86
C SER A 335 -2.83 11.55 9.28
N VAL A 336 -1.53 11.68 9.02
CA VAL A 336 -0.75 12.86 9.41
C VAL A 336 -0.90 13.98 8.40
N SER A 337 -1.23 15.17 8.89
CA SER A 337 -1.25 16.42 8.11
C SER A 337 -0.16 17.41 8.55
N SER A 338 0.78 17.02 9.43
CA SER A 338 1.78 17.94 10.01
C SER A 338 3.19 17.34 10.14
N TYR A 339 4.22 18.18 10.05
CA TYR A 339 5.63 17.77 10.23
C TYR A 339 5.96 17.30 11.64
N ASP A 340 5.35 17.93 12.64
CA ASP A 340 5.66 17.67 14.04
C ASP A 340 5.35 16.21 14.42
N ASP A 341 4.40 15.58 13.74
CA ASP A 341 4.05 14.17 13.89
C ASP A 341 5.16 13.20 13.42
N PHE A 342 6.07 13.65 12.53
CA PHE A 342 7.21 12.89 12.01
C PHE A 342 8.54 13.25 12.66
N LYS A 343 8.68 14.47 13.20
CA LYS A 343 9.95 15.04 13.68
C LYS A 343 10.69 14.15 14.69
N SER A 344 9.97 13.57 15.66
CA SER A 344 10.56 12.70 16.68
C SER A 344 11.11 11.39 16.09
N LYS A 345 10.37 10.74 15.18
CA LYS A 345 10.82 9.52 14.48
C LYS A 345 11.98 9.80 13.52
N MET A 346 11.93 10.92 12.79
CA MET A 346 13.01 11.34 11.90
C MET A 346 14.31 11.60 12.66
N GLY A 347 14.25 12.29 13.80
CA GLY A 347 15.42 12.51 14.66
C GLY A 347 16.05 11.19 15.15
N PHE A 348 15.21 10.23 15.54
CA PHE A 348 15.68 8.90 15.96
C PHE A 348 16.41 8.16 14.85
N TYR A 349 15.85 8.14 13.64
CA TYR A 349 16.43 7.41 12.51
C TYR A 349 17.68 8.08 11.94
N LYS A 350 17.69 9.41 11.78
CA LYS A 350 18.87 10.16 11.34
C LYS A 350 20.06 9.97 12.28
N GLY A 351 19.82 9.81 13.59
CA GLY A 351 20.87 9.50 14.56
C GLY A 351 21.46 8.10 14.46
N ARG A 352 20.77 7.15 13.81
CA ARG A 352 21.17 5.73 13.72
C ARG A 352 21.63 5.30 12.34
N ILE A 353 21.16 5.96 11.28
CA ILE A 353 21.33 5.48 9.91
C ILE A 353 22.80 5.36 9.49
N GLN A 354 23.66 6.30 9.88
CA GLN A 354 25.09 6.23 9.55
C GLN A 354 25.72 4.93 10.08
N GLY A 355 25.40 4.53 11.31
CA GLY A 355 25.87 3.28 11.89
C GLY A 355 25.37 2.04 11.13
N ILE A 356 24.11 2.05 10.68
CA ILE A 356 23.52 0.96 9.89
C ILE A 356 24.22 0.85 8.53
N LEU A 357 24.41 1.97 7.83
CA LEU A 357 25.07 2.00 6.52
C LEU A 357 26.54 1.59 6.62
N SER A 358 27.27 2.02 7.66
CA SER A 358 28.64 1.56 7.90
C SER A 358 28.71 0.05 8.17
N GLN A 359 27.77 -0.51 8.92
CA GLN A 359 27.69 -1.96 9.11
C GLN A 359 27.42 -2.70 7.80
N LEU A 360 26.54 -2.17 6.95
CA LEU A 360 26.26 -2.75 5.63
C LEU A 360 27.48 -2.68 4.71
N SER A 361 28.21 -1.57 4.67
CA SER A 361 29.48 -1.48 3.93
C SER A 361 30.45 -2.58 4.34
N SER A 362 30.65 -2.80 5.65
CA SER A 362 31.51 -3.87 6.15
C SER A 362 31.06 -5.26 5.66
N VAL A 363 29.76 -5.54 5.72
CA VAL A 363 29.19 -6.82 5.24
C VAL A 363 29.42 -7.02 3.75
N LEU A 364 29.27 -5.96 2.96
CA LEU A 364 29.45 -6.01 1.51
C LEU A 364 30.92 -6.24 1.13
N ASP A 365 31.85 -5.53 1.80
CA ASP A 365 33.29 -5.65 1.58
C ASP A 365 33.82 -7.04 1.98
N GLU A 366 33.34 -7.58 3.11
CA GLU A 366 33.73 -8.92 3.60
C GLU A 366 33.33 -10.02 2.61
N LYS A 367 32.09 -9.97 2.08
CA LYS A 367 31.60 -10.97 1.11
C LYS A 367 32.25 -10.82 -0.27
N ALA A 368 32.73 -9.63 -0.61
CA ALA A 368 33.44 -9.35 -1.87
C ALA A 368 34.92 -9.80 -1.87
N GLY A 369 35.50 -10.19 -0.73
CA GLY A 369 36.83 -10.83 -0.69
C GLY A 369 37.79 -10.40 0.41
N ILE A 370 37.34 -9.70 1.46
CA ILE A 370 38.21 -9.23 2.55
C ILE A 370 37.78 -9.82 3.90
N SER A 371 38.27 -11.04 4.19
CA SER A 371 38.43 -11.63 5.53
C SER A 371 37.34 -11.40 6.61
N SER A 372 36.41 -12.36 6.77
CA SER A 372 35.84 -12.76 8.07
C SER A 372 35.15 -14.14 7.98
N GLU A 373 34.83 -14.76 9.12
CA GLU A 373 34.07 -16.03 9.18
C GLU A 373 32.65 -15.87 8.58
N PRO A 374 32.15 -16.84 7.78
CA PRO A 374 30.89 -16.71 7.05
C PRO A 374 29.60 -16.47 7.88
N VAL A 375 29.70 -16.50 9.20
CA VAL A 375 28.58 -16.50 10.15
C VAL A 375 28.24 -15.10 10.64
N THR A 376 29.25 -14.25 10.85
CA THR A 376 29.07 -12.91 11.43
C THR A 376 28.35 -11.95 10.46
N TYR A 377 28.68 -12.03 9.16
CA TYR A 377 28.10 -11.13 8.17
C TYR A 377 26.60 -11.39 7.92
N ILE A 378 26.12 -12.65 7.98
CA ILE A 378 24.69 -12.97 7.76
C ILE A 378 23.82 -12.32 8.83
N LYS A 379 24.22 -12.50 10.10
CA LYS A 379 23.53 -11.89 11.23
C LYS A 379 23.49 -10.37 11.11
N MET A 380 24.62 -9.74 10.79
CA MET A 380 24.70 -8.29 10.60
C MET A 380 23.82 -7.83 9.43
N ALA A 381 23.85 -8.53 8.29
CA ALA A 381 23.02 -8.21 7.14
C ALA A 381 21.52 -8.27 7.46
N LEU A 382 21.08 -9.30 8.18
CA LEU A 382 19.69 -9.44 8.60
C LEU A 382 19.26 -8.28 9.51
N GLN A 383 20.06 -7.96 10.52
CA GLN A 383 19.73 -6.88 11.44
C GLN A 383 19.72 -5.51 10.75
N SER A 384 20.72 -5.24 9.91
CA SER A 384 20.84 -3.97 9.21
C SER A 384 19.78 -3.82 8.13
N SER A 385 19.43 -4.87 7.38
CA SER A 385 18.36 -4.81 6.38
C SER A 385 16.98 -4.56 7.02
N LEU A 386 16.69 -5.17 8.18
CA LEU A 386 15.46 -4.93 8.94
C LEU A 386 15.35 -3.50 9.49
N GLN A 387 16.48 -2.84 9.78
CA GLN A 387 16.48 -1.43 10.20
C GLN A 387 16.44 -0.49 8.99
N LEU A 388 17.10 -0.87 7.90
CA LEU A 388 17.13 -0.12 6.65
C LEU A 388 15.75 -0.03 6.02
N GLN A 389 14.97 -1.13 6.01
CA GLN A 389 13.60 -1.11 5.48
C GLN A 389 12.73 -0.06 6.20
N ASN A 390 12.84 0.06 7.53
CA ASN A 390 11.98 0.98 8.29
C ASN A 390 12.39 2.42 8.04
N TYR A 391 13.70 2.67 7.86
CA TYR A 391 14.18 3.98 7.47
C TYR A 391 13.68 4.39 6.08
N ILE A 392 13.81 3.49 5.09
CA ILE A 392 13.30 3.70 3.73
C ILE A 392 11.79 3.97 3.79
N THR A 393 11.02 3.15 4.50
CA THR A 393 9.57 3.35 4.63
C THR A 393 9.22 4.67 5.31
N LEU A 394 9.97 5.10 6.32
CA LEU A 394 9.77 6.41 6.96
C LEU A 394 10.05 7.57 5.98
N LEU A 395 11.13 7.50 5.21
CA LEU A 395 11.47 8.51 4.22
C LEU A 395 10.43 8.58 3.10
N THR A 396 9.98 7.42 2.61
CA THR A 396 8.89 7.35 1.62
C THR A 396 7.60 7.94 2.18
N ALA A 397 7.20 7.58 3.41
CA ALA A 397 6.03 8.15 4.07
C ALA A 397 6.11 9.68 4.19
N LEU A 398 7.28 10.20 4.54
CA LEU A 398 7.53 11.64 4.63
C LEU A 398 7.46 12.32 3.26
N SER A 399 7.92 11.65 2.21
CA SER A 399 7.84 12.16 0.83
C SER A 399 6.40 12.24 0.30
N GLU A 400 5.52 11.30 0.71
CA GLU A 400 4.10 11.30 0.35
C GLU A 400 3.25 12.30 1.17
N SER A 401 3.78 12.74 2.31
CA SER A 401 3.14 13.71 3.19
C SER A 401 3.15 15.12 2.58
N PRO A 402 2.08 15.93 2.77
CA PRO A 402 1.98 17.32 2.29
C PRO A 402 2.77 18.29 3.18
N VAL A 403 3.96 17.88 3.61
CA VAL A 403 4.72 18.57 4.65
C VAL A 403 6.07 19.07 4.14
N LEU A 404 6.70 18.30 3.25
CA LEU A 404 7.96 18.69 2.64
C LEU A 404 7.71 19.62 1.45
N THR A 405 8.51 20.66 1.33
CA THR A 405 8.61 21.40 0.06
C THR A 405 9.12 20.48 -1.06
N VAL A 406 8.91 20.86 -2.32
CA VAL A 406 9.37 20.05 -3.46
C VAL A 406 10.87 19.77 -3.42
N SER A 407 11.69 20.75 -3.02
CA SER A 407 13.15 20.60 -2.94
C SER A 407 13.55 19.60 -1.86
N GLU A 408 12.98 19.71 -0.65
CA GLU A 408 13.24 18.75 0.44
C GLU A 408 12.75 17.35 0.07
N ARG A 409 11.60 17.25 -0.60
CA ARG A 409 11.07 15.98 -1.12
C ARG A 409 12.04 15.35 -2.11
N LYS A 410 12.59 16.13 -3.05
CA LYS A 410 13.58 15.64 -4.01
C LYS A 410 14.81 15.07 -3.30
N GLU A 411 15.36 15.77 -2.32
CA GLU A 411 16.52 15.30 -1.54
C GLU A 411 16.22 13.97 -0.81
N VAL A 412 15.05 13.87 -0.17
CA VAL A 412 14.62 12.64 0.52
C VAL A 412 14.46 11.47 -0.46
N LEU A 413 13.90 11.71 -1.65
CA LEU A 413 13.74 10.69 -2.68
C LEU A 413 15.10 10.24 -3.22
N GLU A 414 16.03 11.15 -3.48
CA GLU A 414 17.40 10.83 -3.90
C GLU A 414 18.11 9.98 -2.84
N GLU A 415 17.93 10.28 -1.55
CA GLU A 415 18.46 9.46 -0.46
C GLU A 415 17.90 8.03 -0.48
N VAL A 416 16.59 7.85 -0.67
CA VAL A 416 15.96 6.53 -0.79
C VAL A 416 16.54 5.73 -1.97
N LEU A 417 16.65 6.37 -3.13
CA LEU A 417 17.17 5.74 -4.35
C LEU A 417 18.67 5.39 -4.22
N GLU A 418 19.49 6.25 -3.61
CA GLU A 418 20.90 5.97 -3.35
C GLU A 418 21.06 4.78 -2.38
N ILE A 419 20.29 4.77 -1.30
CA ILE A 419 20.35 3.70 -0.29
C ILE A 419 20.06 2.34 -0.95
N TYR A 420 19.03 2.26 -1.79
CA TYR A 420 18.74 1.03 -2.52
C TYR A 420 19.91 0.65 -3.41
N TRP A 421 20.36 1.56 -4.28
CA TRP A 421 21.33 1.24 -5.31
C TRP A 421 22.68 0.79 -4.76
N LYS A 422 23.13 1.48 -3.71
CA LYS A 422 24.45 1.27 -3.11
C LYS A 422 24.46 0.08 -2.15
N TYR A 423 23.43 -0.05 -1.31
CA TYR A 423 23.42 -1.01 -0.22
C TYR A 423 22.47 -2.18 -0.47
N PHE A 424 21.17 -1.92 -0.65
CA PHE A 424 20.18 -3.00 -0.68
C PHE A 424 20.28 -3.87 -1.94
N ARG A 425 20.48 -3.26 -3.11
CA ARG A 425 20.72 -3.97 -4.37
C ARG A 425 21.95 -4.88 -4.29
N SER A 426 22.99 -4.43 -3.61
CA SER A 426 24.21 -5.22 -3.37
C SER A 426 23.94 -6.45 -2.49
N LEU A 427 23.08 -6.34 -1.47
CA LEU A 427 22.64 -7.49 -0.68
C LEU A 427 21.95 -8.55 -1.56
N LEU A 428 21.06 -8.12 -2.46
CA LEU A 428 20.36 -9.00 -3.40
C LEU A 428 21.32 -9.67 -4.39
N ARG A 429 22.21 -8.88 -5.03
CA ARG A 429 23.16 -9.38 -6.03
C ARG A 429 24.19 -10.36 -5.46
N LEU A 430 24.59 -10.15 -4.22
CA LEU A 430 25.49 -11.06 -3.52
C LEU A 430 24.76 -12.30 -2.98
N ASN A 431 23.45 -12.45 -3.18
CA ASN A 431 22.64 -13.55 -2.66
C ASN A 431 22.77 -13.65 -1.12
N ILE A 432 22.68 -12.51 -0.41
CA ILE A 432 22.63 -12.52 1.05
C ILE A 432 21.19 -12.87 1.47
N PRO A 433 20.98 -13.89 2.33
CA PRO A 433 19.65 -14.21 2.83
C PRO A 433 19.06 -13.04 3.60
N ILE A 434 17.86 -12.62 3.20
CA ILE A 434 17.08 -11.60 3.88
C ILE A 434 15.61 -12.02 3.94
N PHE A 435 14.85 -11.48 4.88
CA PHE A 435 13.44 -11.83 4.97
C PHE A 435 12.67 -11.28 3.77
N ALA A 436 11.75 -12.08 3.23
CA ALA A 436 10.92 -11.71 2.10
C ALA A 436 10.06 -10.46 2.39
N HIS A 437 9.56 -10.30 3.62
CA HIS A 437 8.83 -9.09 4.01
C HIS A 437 9.70 -7.83 3.96
N THR A 438 11.01 -7.96 4.18
CA THR A 438 11.98 -6.86 4.08
C THR A 438 12.20 -6.45 2.64
N VAL A 439 12.37 -7.44 1.76
CA VAL A 439 12.44 -7.21 0.31
C VAL A 439 11.17 -6.54 -0.19
N ASP A 440 10.01 -7.09 0.18
CA ASP A 440 8.70 -6.55 -0.20
C ASP A 440 8.53 -5.09 0.27
N SER A 441 8.88 -4.79 1.53
CA SER A 441 8.84 -3.43 2.07
C SER A 441 9.67 -2.44 1.26
N VAL A 442 10.91 -2.82 0.96
CA VAL A 442 11.86 -1.96 0.26
C VAL A 442 11.39 -1.76 -1.18
N PHE A 443 10.93 -2.81 -1.85
CA PHE A 443 10.40 -2.72 -3.21
C PHE A 443 9.15 -1.84 -3.31
N GLN A 444 8.20 -1.97 -2.38
CA GLN A 444 7.03 -1.07 -2.33
C GLN A 444 7.42 0.39 -2.10
N SER A 445 8.32 0.62 -1.15
CA SER A 445 8.75 1.98 -0.82
C SER A 445 9.53 2.63 -1.98
N LEU A 446 10.33 1.84 -2.69
CA LEU A 446 11.06 2.28 -3.87
C LEU A 446 10.17 2.52 -5.08
N SER A 447 9.13 1.71 -5.29
CA SER A 447 8.23 1.95 -6.41
C SER A 447 7.51 3.29 -6.29
N VAL A 448 7.10 3.65 -5.07
CA VAL A 448 6.54 4.97 -4.76
C VAL A 448 7.60 6.06 -4.91
N ALA A 449 8.81 5.86 -4.36
CA ALA A 449 9.88 6.86 -4.48
C ALA A 449 10.30 7.12 -5.94
N CYS A 450 10.41 6.06 -6.75
CA CYS A 450 10.63 6.15 -8.18
C CYS A 450 9.50 6.94 -8.86
N ALA A 451 8.25 6.72 -8.43
CA ALA A 451 7.11 7.39 -9.02
C ALA A 451 7.08 8.89 -8.72
N GLU A 452 7.28 9.26 -7.46
CA GLU A 452 7.39 10.67 -7.03
C GLU A 452 8.59 11.37 -7.66
N TYR A 453 9.76 10.72 -7.73
CA TYR A 453 10.95 11.32 -8.33
C TYR A 453 10.77 11.58 -9.84
N TYR A 454 10.11 10.68 -10.56
CA TYR A 454 9.72 10.90 -11.96
C TYR A 454 8.83 12.14 -12.13
N ARG A 455 7.89 12.34 -11.20
CA ARG A 455 6.98 13.50 -11.19
C ARG A 455 7.71 14.81 -10.92
N ILE A 456 8.88 14.80 -10.27
CA ILE A 456 9.68 16.01 -10.03
C ILE A 456 10.66 16.24 -11.19
N SER A 457 11.36 15.21 -11.66
CA SER A 457 12.43 15.31 -12.66
C SER A 457 11.98 15.87 -14.03
N THR A 458 12.92 16.40 -14.81
CA THR A 458 12.73 17.01 -16.15
C THR A 458 13.88 16.63 -17.08
N GLY A 459 13.68 16.86 -18.38
CA GLY A 459 14.69 16.68 -19.42
C GLY A 459 15.41 15.32 -19.39
N GLU A 460 16.73 15.35 -19.58
CA GLU A 460 17.59 14.17 -19.57
C GLU A 460 17.55 13.42 -18.23
N GLY A 461 17.40 14.13 -17.11
CA GLY A 461 17.31 13.51 -15.79
C GLY A 461 16.06 12.64 -15.63
N ARG A 462 14.96 12.99 -16.30
CA ARG A 462 13.75 12.16 -16.34
C ARG A 462 13.96 10.90 -17.18
N GLU A 463 14.61 11.02 -18.33
CA GLU A 463 14.89 9.87 -19.21
C GLU A 463 15.84 8.88 -18.55
N ALA A 464 16.92 9.35 -17.92
CA ALA A 464 17.83 8.51 -17.14
C ALA A 464 17.10 7.80 -15.99
N HIS A 465 16.11 8.46 -15.37
CA HIS A 465 15.30 7.84 -14.32
C HIS A 465 14.35 6.76 -14.84
N LEU A 466 13.88 6.83 -16.09
CA LEU A 466 13.11 5.75 -16.70
C LEU A 466 13.96 4.47 -16.87
N GLU A 467 15.23 4.62 -17.25
CA GLU A 467 16.17 3.49 -17.30
C GLU A 467 16.39 2.88 -15.91
N TYR A 468 16.49 3.74 -14.88
CA TYR A 468 16.57 3.30 -13.48
C TYR A 468 15.32 2.48 -13.08
N ILE A 469 14.12 2.93 -13.47
CA ILE A 469 12.87 2.19 -13.22
C ILE A 469 12.91 0.81 -13.88
N ASP A 470 13.35 0.70 -15.14
CA ASP A 470 13.44 -0.59 -15.83
C ASP A 470 14.47 -1.53 -15.18
N GLU A 471 15.61 -1.02 -14.74
CA GLU A 471 16.59 -1.79 -13.97
C GLU A 471 16.02 -2.27 -12.63
N PHE A 472 15.29 -1.41 -11.92
CA PHE A 472 14.63 -1.76 -10.67
C PHE A 472 13.58 -2.87 -10.87
N LEU A 473 12.71 -2.74 -11.86
CA LEU A 473 11.73 -3.78 -12.20
C LEU A 473 12.40 -5.11 -12.54
N THR A 474 13.55 -5.06 -13.22
CA THR A 474 14.35 -6.24 -13.54
C THR A 474 14.91 -6.90 -12.29
N ASP A 475 15.43 -6.13 -11.32
CA ASP A 475 15.89 -6.67 -10.04
C ASP A 475 14.74 -7.38 -9.29
N VAL A 476 13.54 -6.79 -9.30
CA VAL A 476 12.33 -7.38 -8.68
C VAL A 476 11.95 -8.69 -9.36
N SER A 477 11.90 -8.69 -10.70
CA SER A 477 11.61 -9.90 -11.50
C SER A 477 12.60 -11.03 -11.19
N LEU A 478 13.89 -10.70 -11.09
CA LEU A 478 14.93 -11.68 -10.75
C LEU A 478 14.71 -12.30 -9.37
N VAL A 479 14.32 -11.50 -8.36
CA VAL A 479 14.01 -12.03 -7.03
C VAL A 479 12.78 -12.91 -7.07
N VAL A 480 11.67 -12.46 -7.68
CA VAL A 480 10.44 -13.27 -7.84
C VAL A 480 10.75 -14.60 -8.49
N HIS A 481 11.58 -14.58 -9.54
CA HIS A 481 11.94 -15.79 -10.27
C HIS A 481 12.75 -16.77 -9.43
N ARG A 482 13.81 -16.31 -8.75
CA ARG A 482 14.66 -17.17 -7.91
C ARG A 482 13.91 -17.81 -6.76
N GLU A 483 12.93 -17.08 -6.25
CA GLU A 483 12.19 -17.42 -5.05
C GLU A 483 10.81 -18.05 -5.32
N TRP A 484 10.44 -18.21 -6.60
CA TRP A 484 9.12 -18.68 -7.05
C TRP A 484 8.61 -19.93 -6.32
N ASN A 485 9.51 -20.89 -6.08
CA ASN A 485 9.17 -22.17 -5.45
C ASN A 485 8.87 -22.09 -3.96
N LYS A 486 9.12 -20.93 -3.32
CA LYS A 486 8.78 -20.71 -1.92
C LYS A 486 7.38 -20.11 -1.85
N THR A 487 6.42 -20.93 -1.47
CA THR A 487 4.97 -20.58 -1.36
C THR A 487 4.66 -19.39 -0.44
N GLN A 488 5.66 -18.91 0.32
CA GLN A 488 5.54 -17.82 1.29
C GLN A 488 6.07 -16.47 0.79
N ILE A 489 6.77 -16.43 -0.35
CA ILE A 489 7.30 -15.17 -0.89
C ILE A 489 6.22 -14.55 -1.77
N ARG A 490 5.17 -14.02 -1.11
CA ARG A 490 4.18 -13.16 -1.75
C ARG A 490 4.68 -11.72 -1.67
N LEU A 491 5.45 -11.31 -2.68
CA LEU A 491 5.74 -9.89 -2.85
C LEU A 491 4.45 -9.20 -3.27
N SER A 492 4.21 -7.99 -2.76
CA SER A 492 3.04 -7.18 -3.07
C SER A 492 3.22 -6.49 -4.43
N ILE A 493 3.38 -7.31 -5.47
CA ILE A 493 3.69 -6.87 -6.84
C ILE A 493 2.65 -5.87 -7.34
N PHE A 494 1.37 -6.03 -7.00
CA PHE A 494 0.33 -5.09 -7.41
C PHE A 494 0.56 -3.68 -6.87
N VAL A 495 1.08 -3.52 -5.64
CA VAL A 495 1.43 -2.19 -5.08
C VAL A 495 2.54 -1.54 -5.92
N LEU A 496 3.54 -2.33 -6.30
CA LEU A 496 4.67 -1.87 -7.08
C LEU A 496 4.28 -1.44 -8.50
N ILE A 497 3.47 -2.27 -9.18
CA ILE A 497 3.00 -1.97 -10.53
C ILE A 497 1.94 -0.86 -10.52
N ASN A 498 1.15 -0.72 -9.44
CA ASN A 498 0.25 0.42 -9.25
C ASN A 498 1.00 1.77 -9.27
N ALA A 499 2.17 1.85 -8.63
CA ALA A 499 2.96 3.07 -8.59
C ALA A 499 3.69 3.35 -9.94
N ILE A 500 4.29 2.32 -10.54
CA ILE A 500 5.16 2.48 -11.73
C ILE A 500 4.37 2.41 -13.05
N GLY A 501 3.35 1.55 -13.13
CA GLY A 501 2.58 1.31 -14.36
C GLY A 501 1.99 2.58 -14.97
N PRO A 502 1.36 3.49 -14.19
CA PRO A 502 0.87 4.78 -14.71
C PRO A 502 1.96 5.67 -15.31
N ILE A 503 3.21 5.57 -14.83
CA ILE A 503 4.35 6.31 -15.38
C ILE A 503 4.76 5.72 -16.73
N LEU A 504 4.89 4.40 -16.79
CA LEU A 504 5.18 3.70 -18.04
C LEU A 504 4.08 3.92 -19.09
N ALA A 505 2.82 3.96 -18.66
CA ALA A 505 1.67 4.33 -19.48
C ALA A 505 1.78 5.76 -20.02
N ARG A 506 2.18 6.73 -19.19
CA ARG A 506 2.36 8.12 -19.61
C ARG A 506 3.44 8.30 -20.68
N VAL A 507 4.50 7.50 -20.63
CA VAL A 507 5.57 7.52 -21.65
C VAL A 507 5.33 6.55 -22.81
N GLY A 508 4.22 5.81 -22.79
CA GLY A 508 3.86 4.84 -23.83
C GLY A 508 4.81 3.64 -23.93
N ARG A 509 5.61 3.34 -22.90
CA ARG A 509 6.56 2.21 -22.90
C ARG A 509 5.94 0.99 -22.25
N ILE A 510 6.14 -0.20 -22.79
CA ILE A 510 5.82 -1.47 -22.12
C ILE A 510 7.13 -2.07 -21.63
N SER A 511 7.31 -2.16 -20.31
CA SER A 511 8.48 -2.82 -19.75
C SER A 511 8.27 -4.33 -19.74
N HIS A 512 9.25 -5.11 -20.20
CA HIS A 512 9.15 -6.57 -20.17
C HIS A 512 9.00 -7.09 -18.74
N SER A 513 9.74 -6.48 -17.81
CA SER A 513 9.72 -6.83 -16.39
C SER A 513 8.38 -6.48 -15.75
N GLU A 514 7.72 -5.39 -16.16
CA GLU A 514 6.36 -5.05 -15.70
C GLU A 514 5.35 -6.15 -16.06
N LEU A 515 5.35 -6.59 -17.33
CA LEU A 515 4.43 -7.64 -17.79
C LEU A 515 4.73 -8.99 -17.11
N GLU A 516 6.01 -9.35 -17.01
CA GLU A 516 6.44 -10.57 -16.31
C GLU A 516 5.97 -10.57 -14.85
N LEU A 517 6.15 -9.46 -14.14
CA LEU A 517 5.74 -9.31 -12.74
C LEU A 517 4.22 -9.39 -12.58
N LEU A 518 3.47 -8.65 -13.39
CA LEU A 518 2.00 -8.65 -13.30
C LEU A 518 1.43 -10.04 -13.61
N TYR A 519 1.93 -10.70 -14.66
CA TYR A 519 1.49 -12.06 -15.00
C TYR A 519 1.87 -13.08 -13.92
N SER A 520 3.08 -12.98 -13.37
CA SER A 520 3.55 -13.79 -12.23
C SER A 520 2.65 -13.62 -11.00
N ALA A 521 2.29 -12.38 -10.66
CA ALA A 521 1.40 -12.08 -9.54
C ALA A 521 -0.01 -12.65 -9.75
N MET A 522 -0.54 -12.56 -10.97
CA MET A 522 -1.84 -13.14 -11.32
C MET A 522 -1.85 -14.67 -11.28
N LYS A 523 -0.74 -15.35 -11.59
CA LYS A 523 -0.63 -16.81 -11.39
C LYS A 523 -0.57 -17.21 -9.91
N GLN A 524 -0.13 -16.32 -9.02
CA GLN A 524 -0.12 -16.55 -7.57
C GLN A 524 -1.40 -16.08 -6.87
N TYR A 525 -2.27 -15.37 -7.59
CA TYR A 525 -3.51 -14.83 -7.07
C TYR A 525 -4.38 -15.96 -6.50
N ASP A 526 -4.94 -15.69 -5.33
CA ASP A 526 -5.70 -16.63 -4.53
C ASP A 526 -7.05 -15.99 -4.24
N SER A 527 -8.06 -16.32 -5.05
CA SER A 527 -9.38 -15.70 -4.98
C SER A 527 -10.01 -15.94 -3.61
N GLU A 528 -9.95 -17.16 -3.09
CA GLU A 528 -10.54 -17.54 -1.80
C GLU A 528 -9.94 -16.73 -0.63
N SER A 529 -8.61 -16.68 -0.53
CA SER A 529 -7.94 -15.85 0.50
C SER A 529 -8.26 -14.38 0.35
N THR A 530 -8.33 -13.88 -0.89
CA THR A 530 -8.64 -12.47 -1.14
C THR A 530 -10.08 -12.14 -0.77
N MET A 531 -11.04 -13.02 -1.08
CA MET A 531 -12.44 -12.83 -0.72
C MET A 531 -12.64 -12.90 0.80
N SER A 532 -11.88 -13.71 1.54
CA SER A 532 -11.89 -13.71 3.01
C SER A 532 -11.43 -12.38 3.62
N LEU A 533 -10.54 -11.62 2.94
CA LEU A 533 -10.16 -10.28 3.37
C LEU A 533 -11.33 -9.31 3.33
N ARG A 534 -12.30 -9.47 2.40
CA ARG A 534 -13.46 -8.59 2.31
C ARG A 534 -14.24 -8.51 3.63
N GLU A 535 -14.30 -9.62 4.37
CA GLU A 535 -14.98 -9.68 5.67
C GLU A 535 -14.04 -9.37 6.84
N SER A 536 -12.80 -9.87 6.79
CA SER A 536 -11.89 -9.83 7.93
C SER A 536 -11.05 -8.55 8.00
N ASN A 537 -10.73 -7.96 6.85
CA ASN A 537 -9.98 -6.72 6.71
C ASN A 537 -10.39 -5.99 5.41
N PRO A 538 -11.57 -5.34 5.41
CA PRO A 538 -12.12 -4.58 4.28
C PRO A 538 -11.11 -3.64 3.60
N SER A 539 -10.31 -2.92 4.39
CA SER A 539 -9.29 -2.00 3.87
C SER A 539 -8.22 -2.74 3.07
N ALA A 540 -7.69 -3.85 3.58
CA ALA A 540 -6.70 -4.64 2.86
C ALA A 540 -7.27 -5.25 1.57
N TYR A 541 -8.54 -5.68 1.58
CA TYR A 541 -9.22 -6.13 0.36
C TYR A 541 -9.27 -5.01 -0.69
N MET A 542 -9.73 -3.82 -0.30
CA MET A 542 -9.84 -2.67 -1.21
C MET A 542 -8.47 -2.21 -1.71
N THR A 543 -7.41 -2.28 -0.90
CA THR A 543 -6.03 -2.02 -1.34
C THR A 543 -5.59 -3.00 -2.41
N ASN A 544 -5.88 -4.29 -2.27
CA ASN A 544 -5.54 -5.29 -3.29
C ASN A 544 -6.32 -5.04 -4.60
N VAL A 545 -7.62 -4.76 -4.50
CA VAL A 545 -8.47 -4.44 -5.67
C VAL A 545 -7.95 -3.20 -6.38
N GLY A 546 -7.74 -2.09 -5.67
CA GLY A 546 -7.31 -0.81 -6.24
C GLY A 546 -5.98 -0.94 -6.98
N ASN A 547 -4.98 -1.50 -6.30
CA ASN A 547 -3.64 -1.69 -6.87
C ASN A 547 -3.66 -2.56 -8.14
N LEU A 548 -4.43 -3.64 -8.13
CA LEU A 548 -4.56 -4.52 -9.30
C LEU A 548 -5.28 -3.81 -10.45
N MET A 549 -6.38 -3.11 -10.17
CA MET A 549 -7.18 -2.45 -11.20
C MET A 549 -6.42 -1.28 -11.85
N VAL A 550 -5.67 -0.49 -11.09
CA VAL A 550 -4.80 0.55 -11.64
C VAL A 550 -3.68 -0.06 -12.49
N SER A 551 -3.05 -1.14 -12.02
CA SER A 551 -2.01 -1.86 -12.76
C SER A 551 -2.53 -2.36 -14.12
N ILE A 552 -3.70 -3.03 -14.12
CA ILE A 552 -4.33 -3.53 -15.34
C ILE A 552 -4.76 -2.37 -16.25
N ALA A 553 -5.38 -1.33 -15.70
CA ALA A 553 -5.79 -0.16 -16.46
C ALA A 553 -4.58 0.48 -17.16
N ALA A 554 -3.48 0.72 -16.43
CA ALA A 554 -2.26 1.30 -16.98
C ALA A 554 -1.56 0.41 -18.03
N LEU A 555 -1.57 -0.91 -17.88
CA LEU A 555 -1.08 -1.81 -18.92
C LEU A 555 -1.98 -1.76 -20.16
N SER A 556 -3.30 -1.82 -19.96
CA SER A 556 -4.29 -1.93 -21.04
C SER A 556 -4.31 -0.73 -21.99
N THR A 557 -3.88 0.47 -21.55
CA THR A 557 -3.76 1.65 -22.41
C THR A 557 -2.70 1.49 -23.49
N ARG A 558 -1.65 0.69 -23.22
CA ARG A 558 -0.51 0.44 -24.12
C ARG A 558 -0.67 -0.81 -24.97
N ILE A 559 -1.55 -1.72 -24.59
CA ILE A 559 -1.91 -2.90 -25.41
C ILE A 559 -2.88 -2.48 -26.51
N LYS A 560 -2.65 -2.96 -27.74
CA LYS A 560 -3.58 -2.79 -28.86
C LYS A 560 -4.83 -3.63 -28.61
N ILE A 561 -5.91 -2.98 -28.21
CA ILE A 561 -7.19 -3.62 -27.89
C ILE A 561 -8.22 -3.25 -28.96
N PRO A 562 -8.86 -4.23 -29.65
CA PRO A 562 -9.95 -3.99 -30.59
C PRO A 562 -11.13 -3.24 -29.94
N LYS A 563 -11.90 -2.51 -30.75
CA LYS A 563 -13.00 -1.66 -30.25
C LYS A 563 -14.00 -2.43 -29.37
N GLU A 564 -14.34 -3.65 -29.77
CA GLU A 564 -15.25 -4.55 -29.05
C GLU A 564 -14.73 -5.01 -27.67
N LYS A 565 -13.42 -4.90 -27.44
CA LYS A 565 -12.76 -5.26 -26.17
C LYS A 565 -12.37 -4.05 -25.31
N LEU A 566 -12.73 -2.83 -25.71
CA LEU A 566 -12.42 -1.62 -24.94
C LEU A 566 -13.09 -1.58 -23.55
N HIS A 567 -14.10 -2.41 -23.33
CA HIS A 567 -14.71 -2.61 -22.00
C HIS A 567 -13.68 -3.02 -20.93
N ILE A 568 -12.59 -3.70 -21.29
CA ILE A 568 -11.48 -4.06 -20.38
C ILE A 568 -10.90 -2.80 -19.73
N ARG A 569 -10.64 -1.76 -20.52
CA ARG A 569 -10.08 -0.48 -20.04
C ARG A 569 -11.06 0.24 -19.13
N ILE A 570 -12.32 0.33 -19.58
CA ILE A 570 -13.39 1.03 -18.87
C ILE A 570 -13.67 0.37 -17.52
N GLU A 571 -13.79 -0.95 -17.48
CA GLU A 571 -14.12 -1.70 -16.26
C GLU A 571 -12.99 -1.68 -15.24
N SER A 572 -11.73 -1.81 -15.69
CA SER A 572 -10.56 -1.67 -14.82
C SER A 572 -10.51 -0.27 -14.19
N PHE A 573 -10.69 0.78 -14.98
CA PHE A 573 -10.76 2.15 -14.48
C PHE A 573 -11.93 2.39 -13.53
N ARG A 574 -13.15 1.97 -13.88
CA ARG A 574 -14.34 2.17 -13.05
C ARG A 574 -14.18 1.53 -11.68
N THR A 575 -13.60 0.34 -11.65
CA THR A 575 -13.33 -0.38 -10.41
C THR A 575 -12.26 0.35 -9.58
N ALA A 576 -11.17 0.82 -10.20
CA ALA A 576 -10.17 1.65 -9.52
C ALA A 576 -10.78 2.94 -8.94
N LEU A 577 -11.57 3.68 -9.72
CA LEU A 577 -12.23 4.90 -9.27
C LEU A 577 -13.17 4.64 -8.07
N ALA A 578 -13.95 3.57 -8.13
CA ALA A 578 -14.83 3.16 -7.04
C ALA A 578 -14.07 2.82 -5.75
N VAL A 579 -12.89 2.18 -5.88
CA VAL A 579 -12.00 1.90 -4.74
C VAL A 579 -11.52 3.21 -4.09
N HIS A 580 -11.09 4.20 -4.86
CA HIS A 580 -10.62 5.47 -4.27
C HIS A 580 -11.74 6.30 -3.65
N GLN A 581 -12.95 6.26 -4.22
CA GLN A 581 -14.12 6.84 -3.57
C GLN A 581 -14.37 6.16 -2.21
N TRP A 582 -14.24 4.83 -2.14
CA TRP A 582 -14.34 4.08 -0.88
C TRP A 582 -13.25 4.49 0.12
N PHE A 583 -11.98 4.58 -0.30
CA PHE A 583 -10.88 5.00 0.57
C PHE A 583 -11.11 6.38 1.19
N VAL A 584 -11.46 7.37 0.36
CA VAL A 584 -11.74 8.73 0.84
C VAL A 584 -12.90 8.74 1.83
N SER A 585 -13.95 7.96 1.56
CA SER A 585 -15.10 7.79 2.47
C SER A 585 -14.73 7.20 3.83
N HIS A 586 -13.61 6.49 3.91
CA HIS A 586 -13.05 5.92 5.13
C HIS A 586 -11.87 6.74 5.67
N GLY A 587 -11.68 7.97 5.18
CA GLY A 587 -10.58 8.85 5.61
C GLY A 587 -9.18 8.31 5.29
N MET A 588 -9.08 7.47 4.25
CA MET A 588 -7.82 6.99 3.68
C MET A 588 -7.56 7.79 2.40
N VAL A 589 -6.54 8.63 2.38
CA VAL A 589 -6.18 9.41 1.20
C VAL A 589 -4.79 9.01 0.73
N CYS A 590 -4.71 8.50 -0.49
CA CYS A 590 -3.46 8.18 -1.17
C CYS A 590 -3.34 9.08 -2.40
N ARG A 591 -2.43 10.06 -2.34
CA ARG A 591 -2.25 11.05 -3.41
C ARG A 591 -1.83 10.41 -4.73
N ASP A 592 -0.89 9.47 -4.64
CA ASP A 592 -0.31 8.77 -5.78
C ASP A 592 -1.35 8.02 -6.59
N ASP A 593 -2.27 7.39 -5.88
CA ASP A 593 -3.40 6.70 -6.47
C ASP A 593 -4.40 7.67 -7.12
N ILE A 594 -4.72 8.78 -6.45
CA ILE A 594 -5.61 9.81 -7.00
C ILE A 594 -5.03 10.38 -8.29
N MET A 595 -3.73 10.68 -8.32
CA MET A 595 -3.05 11.13 -9.55
C MET A 595 -3.10 10.07 -10.66
N SER A 596 -2.88 8.81 -10.31
CA SER A 596 -2.87 7.70 -11.25
C SER A 596 -4.25 7.47 -11.87
N VAL A 597 -5.30 7.46 -11.05
CA VAL A 597 -6.68 7.33 -11.55
C VAL A 597 -7.13 8.57 -12.32
N THR A 598 -6.71 9.77 -11.91
CA THR A 598 -6.98 11.01 -12.69
C THR A 598 -6.34 10.93 -14.08
N PHE A 599 -5.09 10.45 -14.17
CA PHE A 599 -4.42 10.24 -15.45
C PHE A 599 -5.14 9.17 -16.30
N LEU A 600 -5.51 8.04 -15.70
CA LEU A 600 -6.21 6.96 -16.39
C LEU A 600 -7.62 7.34 -16.85
N ALA A 601 -8.30 8.23 -16.13
CA ALA A 601 -9.55 8.84 -16.58
C ALA A 601 -9.35 9.55 -17.93
N GLY A 602 -8.26 10.33 -18.04
CA GLY A 602 -7.78 10.96 -19.27
C GLY A 602 -7.69 9.99 -20.46
N GLN A 603 -7.27 8.76 -20.20
CA GLN A 603 -7.05 7.74 -21.23
C GLN A 603 -8.33 7.05 -21.73
N ILE A 604 -9.46 7.28 -21.07
CA ILE A 604 -10.71 6.60 -21.41
C ILE A 604 -11.89 7.53 -21.68
N LEU A 605 -11.80 8.85 -21.51
CA LEU A 605 -12.96 9.74 -21.65
C LEU A 605 -13.68 9.61 -22.98
N GLU A 606 -12.93 9.50 -24.08
CA GLU A 606 -13.48 9.35 -25.42
C GLU A 606 -14.27 8.05 -25.62
N LEU A 607 -14.12 7.10 -24.69
CA LEU A 607 -14.82 5.81 -24.69
C LEU A 607 -16.11 5.84 -23.86
N LEU A 608 -16.37 6.94 -23.16
CA LEU A 608 -17.49 7.10 -22.25
C LEU A 608 -18.61 7.93 -22.90
N ASP A 609 -19.84 7.69 -22.47
CA ASP A 609 -20.94 8.59 -22.81
C ASP A 609 -20.84 9.91 -22.04
N ARG A 610 -21.55 10.93 -22.52
CA ARG A 610 -21.52 12.29 -21.98
C ARG A 610 -21.84 12.35 -20.47
N SER A 611 -22.79 11.55 -19.99
CA SER A 611 -23.19 11.55 -18.58
C SER A 611 -22.11 10.94 -17.68
N GLU A 612 -21.44 9.91 -18.18
CA GLU A 612 -20.35 9.24 -17.48
C GLU A 612 -19.08 10.11 -17.49
N VAL A 613 -18.81 10.85 -18.58
CA VAL A 613 -17.75 11.87 -18.65
C VAL A 613 -17.94 12.91 -17.55
N GLU A 614 -19.14 13.48 -17.43
CA GLU A 614 -19.48 14.46 -16.39
C GLU A 614 -19.25 13.88 -14.98
N ARG A 615 -19.71 12.65 -14.73
CA ARG A 615 -19.50 11.96 -13.45
C ARG A 615 -18.01 11.78 -13.15
N VAL A 616 -17.21 11.32 -14.12
CA VAL A 616 -15.77 11.09 -13.96
C VAL A 616 -15.03 12.39 -13.68
N LEU A 617 -15.36 13.49 -14.38
CA LEU A 617 -14.77 14.80 -14.11
C LEU A 617 -15.09 15.28 -12.70
N LYS A 618 -16.38 15.26 -12.31
CA LYS A 618 -16.83 15.68 -10.98
C LYS A 618 -16.11 14.92 -9.86
N VAL A 619 -16.06 13.59 -9.97
CA VAL A 619 -15.39 12.75 -8.97
C VAL A 619 -13.88 13.03 -8.96
N SER A 620 -13.24 13.13 -10.12
CA SER A 620 -11.78 13.37 -10.18
C SER A 620 -11.40 14.73 -9.61
N VAL A 621 -12.17 15.79 -9.91
CA VAL A 621 -11.99 17.12 -9.31
C VAL A 621 -12.13 17.04 -7.79
N ALA A 622 -13.18 16.37 -7.30
CA ALA A 622 -13.39 16.21 -5.86
C ALA A 622 -12.24 15.46 -5.18
N LEU A 623 -11.78 14.34 -5.74
CA LEU A 623 -10.67 13.57 -5.18
C LEU A 623 -9.39 14.42 -5.07
N ASN A 624 -9.06 15.20 -6.11
CA ASN A 624 -7.89 16.08 -6.08
C ASN A 624 -8.05 17.22 -5.06
N ARG A 625 -9.24 17.81 -4.94
CA ARG A 625 -9.54 18.85 -3.92
C ARG A 625 -9.52 18.32 -2.49
N ILE A 626 -9.82 17.03 -2.29
CA ILE A 626 -9.70 16.38 -0.99
C ILE A 626 -8.22 16.16 -0.67
N ALA A 627 -7.44 15.67 -1.63
CA ALA A 627 -6.02 15.43 -1.44
C ALA A 627 -5.22 16.71 -1.15
N ILE A 628 -5.62 17.85 -1.75
CA ILE A 628 -4.98 19.16 -1.57
C ILE A 628 -5.84 19.99 -0.61
N GLN A 629 -5.60 19.85 0.70
CA GLN A 629 -6.44 20.42 1.76
C GLN A 629 -6.60 21.95 1.65
N ASP A 630 -5.50 22.66 1.38
CA ASP A 630 -5.46 24.09 1.13
C ASP A 630 -4.44 24.38 0.01
N TYR A 631 -4.91 24.80 -1.16
CA TYR A 631 -4.04 25.08 -2.31
C TYR A 631 -3.23 26.39 -2.16
N THR A 632 -3.54 27.23 -1.17
CA THR A 632 -2.81 28.46 -0.86
C THR A 632 -1.64 28.15 0.07
N GLU A 633 -1.87 27.31 1.07
CA GLU A 633 -0.82 26.83 1.98
C GLU A 633 0.09 25.79 1.31
N TYR A 634 -0.51 24.85 0.57
CA TYR A 634 0.15 23.72 -0.07
C TYR A 634 0.15 23.85 -1.61
N ASP A 635 0.50 25.03 -2.13
CA ASP A 635 0.53 25.31 -3.58
C ASP A 635 1.49 24.39 -4.36
N TYR A 636 2.52 23.85 -3.71
CA TYR A 636 3.39 22.82 -4.31
C TYR A 636 2.70 21.46 -4.50
N GLU A 637 1.75 21.09 -3.65
CA GLU A 637 0.95 19.86 -3.83
C GLU A 637 0.05 19.98 -5.05
N LEU A 638 -0.56 21.16 -5.22
CA LEU A 638 -1.29 21.50 -6.43
C LEU A 638 -0.40 21.38 -7.67
N ALA A 639 0.85 21.85 -7.61
CA ALA A 639 1.80 21.76 -8.73
C ALA A 639 2.14 20.30 -9.10
N MET A 640 2.34 19.44 -8.10
CA MET A 640 2.66 18.01 -8.27
C MET A 640 1.50 17.21 -8.85
N MET A 641 0.29 17.42 -8.34
CA MET A 641 -0.91 16.68 -8.73
C MET A 641 -1.64 17.30 -9.94
N GLY A 642 -1.33 18.55 -10.29
CA GLY A 642 -2.12 19.34 -11.23
C GLY A 642 -2.08 18.87 -12.67
N THR A 643 -0.97 18.31 -13.17
CA THR A 643 -0.83 17.96 -14.59
C THR A 643 -1.87 16.93 -15.07
N PRO A 644 -2.06 15.77 -14.40
CA PRO A 644 -3.12 14.83 -14.77
C PRO A 644 -4.52 15.46 -14.76
N LEU A 645 -4.84 16.25 -13.73
CA LEU A 645 -6.16 16.87 -13.60
C LEU A 645 -6.39 17.93 -14.68
N LEU A 646 -5.37 18.70 -15.02
CA LEU A 646 -5.43 19.72 -16.06
C LEU A 646 -5.75 19.12 -17.42
N LEU A 647 -5.04 18.06 -17.81
CA LEU A 647 -5.28 17.36 -19.08
C LEU A 647 -6.69 16.76 -19.12
N LEU A 648 -7.12 16.16 -18.01
CA LEU A 648 -8.47 15.63 -17.85
C LEU A 648 -9.55 16.70 -18.02
N LEU A 649 -9.37 17.88 -17.41
CA LEU A 649 -10.30 19.00 -17.50
C LEU A 649 -10.38 19.59 -18.90
N ILE A 650 -9.24 19.72 -19.60
CA ILE A 650 -9.20 20.21 -20.98
C ILE A 650 -10.01 19.27 -21.88
N GLN A 651 -9.69 17.97 -21.86
CA GLN A 651 -10.41 16.95 -22.63
C GLN A 651 -11.89 16.90 -22.28
N GLY A 652 -12.21 16.91 -20.98
CA GLY A 652 -13.58 16.88 -20.50
C GLY A 652 -14.40 18.11 -20.93
N SER A 653 -13.80 19.29 -20.89
CA SER A 653 -14.46 20.54 -21.30
C SER A 653 -14.84 20.54 -22.78
N GLU A 654 -14.07 19.89 -23.63
CA GLU A 654 -14.36 19.74 -25.05
C GLU A 654 -15.52 18.78 -25.30
N ILE A 655 -15.53 17.63 -24.61
CA ILE A 655 -16.58 16.61 -24.77
C ILE A 655 -17.93 17.12 -24.24
N LEU A 656 -17.91 17.84 -23.12
CA LEU A 656 -19.11 18.37 -22.48
C LEU A 656 -19.52 19.74 -23.01
N ASP A 657 -18.63 20.51 -23.65
CA ASP A 657 -18.90 21.91 -24.03
C ASP A 657 -19.40 22.75 -22.83
N GLU A 658 -18.82 22.50 -21.65
CA GLU A 658 -19.18 23.16 -20.41
C GLU A 658 -18.07 24.13 -19.96
N PRO A 659 -18.32 25.46 -19.96
CA PRO A 659 -17.29 26.46 -19.67
C PRO A 659 -16.63 26.31 -18.30
N ILE A 660 -17.33 25.70 -17.33
CA ILE A 660 -16.82 25.53 -15.96
C ILE A 660 -15.49 24.76 -15.93
N TYR A 661 -15.36 23.72 -16.75
CA TYR A 661 -14.15 22.88 -16.76
C TYR A 661 -12.98 23.59 -17.45
N SER A 662 -13.22 24.36 -18.51
CA SER A 662 -12.17 25.17 -19.16
C SER A 662 -11.69 26.30 -18.24
N HIS A 663 -12.59 26.92 -17.48
CA HIS A 663 -12.21 27.93 -16.48
C HIS A 663 -11.36 27.31 -15.37
N LEU A 664 -11.78 26.15 -14.84
CA LEU A 664 -11.03 25.43 -13.81
C LEU A 664 -9.65 25.00 -14.32
N ALA A 665 -9.55 24.52 -15.56
CA ALA A 665 -8.28 24.19 -16.21
C ALA A 665 -7.34 25.40 -16.28
N ASN A 666 -7.83 26.55 -16.71
CA ASN A 666 -7.02 27.77 -16.80
C ASN A 666 -6.54 28.26 -15.44
N ASP A 667 -7.41 28.29 -14.42
CA ASP A 667 -7.04 28.66 -13.05
C ASP A 667 -5.97 27.70 -12.48
N LEU A 668 -6.17 26.38 -12.66
CA LEU A 668 -5.23 25.35 -12.24
C LEU A 668 -3.85 25.53 -12.92
N LEU A 669 -3.82 25.75 -14.23
CA LEU A 669 -2.58 25.96 -14.98
C LEU A 669 -1.77 27.15 -14.42
N GLN A 670 -2.43 28.29 -14.20
CA GLN A 670 -1.75 29.49 -13.69
C GLN A 670 -1.17 29.25 -12.29
N ARG A 671 -1.93 28.58 -11.41
CA ARG A 671 -1.46 28.25 -10.07
C ARG A 671 -0.29 27.26 -10.09
N CYS A 672 -0.37 26.21 -10.91
CA CYS A 672 0.73 25.24 -11.05
C CYS A 672 2.01 25.90 -11.58
N ILE A 673 1.91 26.75 -12.62
CA ILE A 673 3.07 27.50 -13.14
C ILE A 673 3.65 28.42 -12.06
N GLY A 674 2.79 29.15 -11.35
CA GLY A 674 3.18 30.03 -10.26
C GLY A 674 3.95 29.28 -9.16
N ALA A 675 3.40 28.15 -8.72
CA ALA A 675 4.01 27.30 -7.71
C ALA A 675 5.36 26.72 -8.19
N TRP A 676 5.43 26.12 -9.39
CA TRP A 676 6.70 25.60 -9.91
C TRP A 676 7.80 26.66 -9.96
N ARG A 677 7.47 27.88 -10.40
CA ARG A 677 8.41 29.02 -10.41
C ARG A 677 8.79 29.47 -9.00
N LYS A 678 7.83 29.55 -8.06
CA LYS A 678 8.07 29.90 -6.65
C LYS A 678 9.10 29.00 -5.99
N TYR A 679 9.09 27.70 -6.30
CA TYR A 679 10.03 26.71 -5.76
C TYR A 679 11.28 26.47 -6.62
N GLY A 680 11.52 27.28 -7.66
CA GLY A 680 12.74 27.22 -8.47
C GLY A 680 12.75 26.18 -9.61
N PHE A 681 11.63 25.53 -9.89
CA PHE A 681 11.47 24.52 -10.95
C PHE A 681 11.03 25.17 -12.28
N HIS A 682 11.81 26.13 -12.78
CA HIS A 682 11.48 26.90 -13.99
C HIS A 682 11.27 26.02 -15.23
N GLU A 683 12.15 25.05 -15.47
CA GLU A 683 12.02 24.11 -16.59
C GLU A 683 10.72 23.30 -16.51
N LYS A 684 10.27 22.95 -15.30
CA LYS A 684 9.00 22.24 -15.08
C LYS A 684 7.81 23.11 -15.47
N ALA A 685 7.84 24.38 -15.09
CA ALA A 685 6.80 25.35 -15.43
C ALA A 685 6.72 25.57 -16.95
N GLU A 686 7.86 25.70 -17.62
CA GLU A 686 7.93 25.84 -19.09
C GLU A 686 7.46 24.58 -19.81
N ASN A 687 7.88 23.41 -19.35
CA ASN A 687 7.43 22.13 -19.91
C ASN A 687 5.91 21.95 -19.78
N LEU A 688 5.32 22.37 -18.65
CA LEU A 688 3.87 22.34 -18.45
C LEU A 688 3.16 23.30 -19.41
N ASP A 689 3.62 24.55 -19.52
CA ASP A 689 3.01 25.53 -20.43
C ASP A 689 3.06 25.03 -21.89
N ASN A 690 4.23 24.55 -22.33
CA ASN A 690 4.43 23.99 -23.68
C ASN A 690 3.51 22.79 -23.95
N LEU A 691 3.40 21.86 -22.99
CA LEU A 691 2.53 20.68 -23.11
C LEU A 691 1.08 21.10 -23.36
N ILE A 692 0.58 22.09 -22.62
CA ILE A 692 -0.81 22.54 -22.75
C ILE A 692 -1.03 23.31 -24.04
N GLN A 693 -0.07 24.13 -24.48
CA GLN A 693 -0.15 24.78 -25.79
C GLN A 693 -0.17 23.75 -26.93
N GLN A 694 0.63 22.68 -26.83
CA GLN A 694 0.62 21.59 -27.81
C GLN A 694 -0.73 20.86 -27.85
N GLU A 695 -1.31 20.52 -26.70
CA GLU A 695 -2.64 19.90 -26.64
C GLU A 695 -3.73 20.78 -27.26
N ILE A 696 -3.71 22.08 -26.97
CA ILE A 696 -4.66 23.05 -27.56
C ILE A 696 -4.46 23.14 -29.09
N ASN A 697 -3.21 23.11 -29.56
CA ASN A 697 -2.88 23.28 -30.99
C ASN A 697 -3.14 22.02 -31.81
N ASN A 698 -2.78 20.83 -31.31
CA ASN A 698 -3.02 19.55 -31.98
C ASN A 698 -4.50 19.34 -32.29
N LYS A 699 -5.39 19.93 -31.47
CA LYS A 699 -6.83 19.82 -31.62
C LYS A 699 -7.48 20.91 -32.48
N LYS A 700 -6.79 22.03 -32.72
CA LYS A 700 -7.24 23.03 -33.71
C LYS A 700 -6.90 22.63 -35.16
N GLY A 701 -6.00 21.65 -35.33
CA GLY A 701 -5.56 21.15 -36.63
C GLY A 701 -6.20 19.83 -37.09
N ALA A 702 -6.99 19.19 -36.24
CA ALA A 702 -7.84 18.03 -36.55
C ALA A 702 -9.28 18.49 -36.79
#